data_AF-A0A6J1SQR4-F1
#
_entry.id   AF-A0A6J1SQR4-F1
#
_cell.length_a   1.000
_cell.length_b   1.000
_cell.length_c   1.000
_cell.angle_alpha   90.00
_cell.angle_beta   90.00
_cell.angle_gamma   90.00
#
_symmetry.space_group_name_H-M   'P 1'
#
loop_
_entity.id
_entity.type
_entity.pdbx_description
1 polymer ?
#
loop_
_entity_poly.entity_id
_entity_poly.type
_entity_poly.pdbx_seq_one_letter_code
_entity_poly.pdbx_strand_id
1 'polypeptide(L)'
;MKYRMPPFRRKKSQKSFPVKVCTLDAELEFDLEWHATGRDLFDLVCRTIGLRETWYFGLQYMDSKGFISWLKLDKKVQDQGINPNNQPATPFMFLGKLYPEDVAEELVQEVTQHLFFLQVKQAILSMDIYCPPEASVLLASYAVQAKYGDHDELTYKPGTLSKDNLLPQRVIDQYQMTQEMWEERIKVWYADHRGMSRDEAEMEYLKIAQDLDMYGVNYFPITNKKDTELWLGVTALGLNIYEKENKLTPKTTFTWSEIRHISFDDKKFVIKPVDKSSPNFIFFSQKARMNKLILDLCIGNHDLFMRRRKPDTMEVQQMKAQAKEEKSRRQVERNKLAREKQLREAAEREKAVMEQKLLQYQEEMRVANEALRRSEQTADLLAEKSRVAEEEAMLLSQKAAKAEQEINRIRLTAMKTEEEKVHLERKTQEAERLTARLVDESERRAAEADRLKDELLKARIAEKQAKEKLLQFLSRTASPTSLQSVPHATHSPTPLQQYETGNGIGGGMSQSLSQLSQLSQLSQLSQPMSGLSLGPGLSPGISPGLSPGLSPGLSPALSPGLCPALSPGLSQGLSQGLSQGLSQGLTPQLAADLQALQLGEPGDMCGSVSGDMPGLPGSDIPSELPAYDLAADQDMEQLSLEIEKERVDYLEKSKHLQNQLRELRCEIEVLKVGEKQSQMDALHQEQLRLGENKYSTLRKVKSGSTKARVAFFEEL
;
A
#
# COMPACT_ATOMS: atom_id res chain seq x y z
N MET A 1 14.63 63.55 47.60
CA MET A 1 13.62 63.36 46.53
C MET A 1 13.72 61.93 46.02
N LYS A 2 12.72 61.08 46.31
CA LYS A 2 12.68 59.70 45.80
C LYS A 2 11.84 59.68 44.52
N TYR A 3 12.48 59.42 43.38
CA TYR A 3 11.81 59.22 42.11
C TYR A 3 10.95 57.94 42.18
N ARG A 4 9.64 58.09 42.00
CA ARG A 4 8.68 56.98 41.93
C ARG A 4 8.62 56.52 40.47
N MET A 5 9.09 55.30 40.20
CA MET A 5 8.90 54.67 38.88
C MET A 5 7.40 54.53 38.59
N PRO A 6 6.94 54.70 37.33
CA PRO A 6 5.54 54.48 36.98
C PRO A 6 5.21 52.98 37.11
N PRO A 7 4.00 52.62 37.57
CA PRO A 7 3.62 51.22 37.67
C PRO A 7 3.51 50.61 36.26
N PHE A 8 4.09 49.41 36.09
CA PHE A 8 3.85 48.54 34.95
C PHE A 8 2.34 48.43 34.69
N ARG A 9 1.87 48.93 33.55
CA ARG A 9 0.51 48.65 33.07
C ARG A 9 0.38 47.14 32.89
N ARG A 10 -0.31 46.45 33.80
CA ARG A 10 -0.81 45.09 33.55
C ARG A 10 -1.66 45.14 32.27
N LYS A 11 -1.31 44.35 31.24
CA LYS A 11 -2.21 44.09 30.09
C LYS A 11 -3.55 43.64 30.68
N LYS A 12 -4.64 44.35 30.36
CA LYS A 12 -6.00 43.90 30.68
C LYS A 12 -6.16 42.51 30.07
N SER A 13 -6.59 41.50 30.82
CA SER A 13 -6.93 40.19 30.26
C SER A 13 -8.03 40.42 29.22
N GLN A 14 -7.72 40.21 27.93
CA GLN A 14 -8.74 40.24 26.89
C GLN A 14 -9.76 39.14 27.22
N LYS A 15 -11.05 39.49 27.18
CA LYS A 15 -12.12 38.51 27.34
C LYS A 15 -11.98 37.49 26.21
N SER A 16 -11.92 36.21 26.55
CA SER A 16 -11.95 35.08 25.62
C SER A 16 -13.22 34.25 25.83
N PHE A 17 -13.55 33.42 24.86
CA PHE A 17 -14.65 32.45 24.96
C PHE A 17 -14.22 31.12 24.32
N PRO A 18 -14.64 29.98 24.90
CA PRO A 18 -14.30 28.67 24.36
C PRO A 18 -15.10 28.38 23.09
N VAL A 19 -14.46 27.72 22.14
CA VAL A 19 -15.06 27.27 20.88
C VAL A 19 -14.66 25.84 20.62
N LYS A 20 -15.66 25.01 20.32
CA LYS A 20 -15.47 23.64 19.85
C LYS A 20 -15.68 23.57 18.34
N VAL A 21 -14.71 22.97 17.64
CA VAL A 21 -14.78 22.69 16.20
C VAL A 21 -14.63 21.18 16.01
N CYS A 22 -15.55 20.58 15.27
CA CYS A 22 -15.50 19.17 14.92
C CYS A 22 -15.19 19.04 13.42
N THR A 23 -14.14 18.30 13.08
CA THR A 23 -14.00 17.66 11.77
C THR A 23 -14.77 16.33 11.81
N LEU A 24 -14.66 15.52 10.74
CA LEU A 24 -15.30 14.20 10.72
C LEU A 24 -14.51 13.13 11.49
N ASP A 25 -13.26 13.41 11.85
CA ASP A 25 -12.32 12.50 12.51
C ASP A 25 -11.69 13.06 13.80
N ALA A 26 -11.88 14.34 14.10
CA ALA A 26 -11.29 15.01 15.25
C ALA A 26 -12.21 16.07 15.86
N GLU A 27 -11.99 16.33 17.15
CA GLU A 27 -12.58 17.45 17.86
C GLU A 27 -11.46 18.37 18.34
N LEU A 28 -11.61 19.67 18.08
CA LEU A 28 -10.65 20.71 18.40
C LEU A 28 -11.32 21.72 19.32
N GLU A 29 -10.63 22.11 20.39
CA GLU A 29 -11.10 23.11 21.34
C GLU A 29 -10.11 24.29 21.38
N PHE A 30 -10.65 25.51 21.29
CA PHE A 30 -9.87 26.74 21.27
C PHE A 30 -10.46 27.77 22.22
N ASP A 31 -9.61 28.61 22.80
CA ASP A 31 -10.04 29.84 23.49
C ASP A 31 -9.85 31.04 22.55
N LEU A 32 -10.96 31.56 22.04
CA LEU A 32 -10.96 32.67 21.07
C LEU A 32 -11.14 34.02 21.75
N GLU A 33 -10.41 35.01 21.28
CA GLU A 33 -10.57 36.39 21.74
C GLU A 33 -11.96 36.92 21.35
N TRP A 34 -12.61 37.71 22.22
CA TRP A 34 -14.00 38.17 22.03
C TRP A 34 -14.27 38.94 20.71
N HIS A 35 -13.22 39.52 20.13
CA HIS A 35 -13.29 40.32 18.91
C HIS A 35 -12.83 39.57 17.67
N ALA A 36 -12.49 38.29 17.81
CA ALA A 36 -12.03 37.44 16.72
C ALA A 36 -13.11 37.30 15.64
N THR A 37 -12.64 37.33 14.42
CA THR A 37 -13.43 37.14 13.20
C THR A 37 -13.58 35.66 12.86
N GLY A 38 -14.52 35.35 11.98
CA GLY A 38 -14.64 34.01 11.43
C GLY A 38 -13.36 33.56 10.72
N ARG A 39 -12.62 34.49 10.10
CA ARG A 39 -11.30 34.21 9.51
C ARG A 39 -10.27 33.78 10.55
N ASP A 40 -10.23 34.45 11.71
CA ASP A 40 -9.28 34.09 12.77
C ASP A 40 -9.50 32.66 13.27
N LEU A 41 -10.76 32.28 13.51
CA LEU A 41 -11.14 30.91 13.90
C LEU A 41 -10.83 29.91 12.78
N PHE A 42 -11.19 30.23 11.54
CA PHE A 42 -10.99 29.35 10.39
C PHE A 42 -9.49 29.09 10.13
N ASP A 43 -8.68 30.15 10.10
CA ASP A 43 -7.23 30.04 9.89
C ASP A 43 -6.55 29.28 11.04
N LEU A 44 -7.04 29.42 12.28
CA LEU A 44 -6.56 28.65 13.43
C LEU A 44 -6.84 27.15 13.27
N VAL A 45 -8.03 26.78 12.82
CA VAL A 45 -8.39 25.39 12.52
C VAL A 45 -7.48 24.84 11.42
N CYS A 46 -7.37 25.53 10.28
CA CYS A 46 -6.55 25.10 9.14
C CYS A 46 -5.07 24.91 9.52
N ARG A 47 -4.48 25.82 10.29
CA ARG A 47 -3.10 25.67 10.79
C ARG A 47 -2.94 24.47 11.72
N THR A 48 -3.93 24.21 12.57
CA THR A 48 -3.89 23.10 13.54
C THR A 48 -3.89 21.74 12.85
N ILE A 49 -4.69 21.59 11.79
CA ILE A 49 -4.77 20.34 11.01
C ILE A 49 -3.75 20.27 9.86
N GLY A 50 -2.97 21.33 9.62
CA GLY A 50 -1.99 21.37 8.53
C GLY A 50 -2.60 21.54 7.12
N LEU A 51 -3.79 22.10 7.02
CA LEU A 51 -4.52 22.28 5.76
C LEU A 51 -4.22 23.65 5.14
N ARG A 52 -3.77 23.65 3.88
CA ARG A 52 -3.45 24.83 3.06
C ARG A 52 -4.45 25.05 1.94
N GLU A 53 -5.14 23.99 1.48
CA GLU A 53 -6.21 24.03 0.47
C GLU A 53 -7.53 24.58 1.05
N THR A 54 -7.46 25.76 1.65
CA THR A 54 -8.53 26.34 2.46
C THR A 54 -9.79 26.68 1.67
N TRP A 55 -9.68 26.84 0.35
CA TRP A 55 -10.76 27.33 -0.51
C TRP A 55 -11.93 26.36 -0.67
N TYR A 56 -11.78 25.09 -0.28
CA TYR A 56 -12.88 24.13 -0.29
C TYR A 56 -13.76 24.16 0.95
N PHE A 57 -13.22 24.62 2.09
CA PHE A 57 -13.82 24.38 3.40
C PHE A 57 -14.55 25.59 3.98
N GLY A 58 -15.43 25.32 4.93
CA GLY A 58 -16.06 26.33 5.76
C GLY A 58 -16.41 25.77 7.14
N LEU A 59 -16.87 26.66 8.02
CA LEU A 59 -17.37 26.29 9.35
C LEU A 59 -18.88 26.42 9.35
N GLN A 60 -19.58 25.31 9.54
CA GLN A 60 -21.03 25.25 9.65
C GLN A 60 -21.44 25.23 11.13
N TYR A 61 -22.51 25.93 11.49
CA TYR A 61 -23.05 25.93 12.85
C TYR A 61 -24.56 26.09 12.82
N MET A 62 -25.21 25.77 13.94
CA MET A 62 -26.62 26.06 14.13
C MET A 62 -26.78 27.45 14.78
N ASP A 63 -27.53 28.34 14.14
CA ASP A 63 -27.81 29.66 14.68
C ASP A 63 -28.80 29.59 15.87
N SER A 64 -28.94 30.70 16.59
CA SER A 64 -29.89 30.86 17.71
C SER A 64 -31.35 30.59 17.35
N LYS A 65 -31.70 30.53 16.06
CA LYS A 65 -33.04 30.23 15.56
C LYS A 65 -33.18 28.76 15.11
N GLY A 66 -32.15 27.93 15.33
CA GLY A 66 -32.15 26.51 14.97
C GLY A 66 -31.79 26.21 13.51
N PHE A 67 -31.31 27.19 12.75
CA PHE A 67 -30.97 27.00 11.34
C PHE A 67 -29.48 26.77 11.14
N ILE A 68 -29.18 25.83 10.25
CA ILE A 68 -27.81 25.57 9.80
C ILE A 68 -27.33 26.76 8.95
N SER A 69 -26.19 27.34 9.33
CA SER A 69 -25.57 28.49 8.67
C SER A 69 -24.06 28.28 8.53
N TRP A 70 -23.48 28.90 7.51
CA TRP A 70 -22.02 28.96 7.35
C TRP A 70 -21.48 30.23 8.01
N LEU A 71 -20.40 30.08 8.77
CA LEU A 71 -19.68 31.17 9.41
C LEU A 71 -19.08 32.08 8.35
N LYS A 72 -19.35 33.38 8.49
CA LYS A 72 -18.80 34.42 7.64
C LYS A 72 -17.42 34.81 8.13
N LEU A 73 -16.44 34.76 7.24
CA LEU A 73 -15.04 34.99 7.57
C LEU A 73 -14.74 36.46 7.87
N ASP A 74 -15.47 37.38 7.26
CA ASP A 74 -15.33 38.84 7.37
C ASP A 74 -15.99 39.44 8.62
N LYS A 75 -16.74 38.63 9.39
CA LYS A 75 -17.50 39.10 10.55
C LYS A 75 -16.99 38.48 11.84
N LYS A 76 -17.19 39.18 12.95
CA LYS A 76 -16.93 38.64 14.30
C LYS A 76 -17.73 37.37 14.52
N VAL A 77 -17.15 36.38 15.19
CA VAL A 77 -17.84 35.12 15.50
C VAL A 77 -19.08 35.40 16.36
N GLN A 78 -18.93 36.18 17.43
CA GLN A 78 -20.03 36.51 18.37
C GLN A 78 -21.22 37.24 17.72
N ASP A 79 -21.00 38.00 16.64
CA ASP A 79 -22.04 38.80 15.99
C ASP A 79 -22.93 37.99 15.03
N GLN A 80 -22.66 36.69 14.87
CA GLN A 80 -23.33 35.83 13.88
C GLN A 80 -24.45 34.98 14.47
N GLY A 81 -24.99 35.38 15.63
CA GLY A 81 -26.15 34.74 16.23
C GLY A 81 -25.87 33.34 16.77
N ILE A 82 -24.62 33.05 17.12
CA ILE A 82 -24.24 31.87 17.93
C ILE A 82 -24.75 32.12 19.34
N ASN A 83 -25.51 31.19 19.91
CA ASN A 83 -26.05 31.34 21.26
C ASN A 83 -24.94 31.04 22.29
N PRO A 84 -24.36 32.06 22.96
CA PRO A 84 -23.23 31.86 23.87
C PRO A 84 -23.64 31.19 25.18
N ASN A 85 -24.95 31.14 25.46
CA ASN A 85 -25.51 30.65 26.71
C ASN A 85 -26.01 29.20 26.63
N ASN A 86 -25.96 28.55 25.46
CA ASN A 86 -26.24 27.12 25.38
C ASN A 86 -25.06 26.34 25.95
N GLN A 87 -25.32 25.55 27.00
CA GLN A 87 -24.40 24.53 27.47
C GLN A 87 -25.01 23.14 27.19
N PRO A 88 -24.31 22.28 26.42
CA PRO A 88 -23.03 22.52 25.76
C PRO A 88 -23.16 23.48 24.57
N ALA A 89 -22.10 24.27 24.32
CA ALA A 89 -22.04 25.15 23.15
C ALA A 89 -22.11 24.30 21.88
N THR A 90 -22.98 24.67 20.94
CA THR A 90 -23.10 23.95 19.67
C THR A 90 -21.77 24.02 18.92
N PRO A 91 -21.15 22.88 18.57
CA PRO A 91 -19.86 22.89 17.90
C PRO A 91 -19.98 23.44 16.47
N PHE A 92 -18.90 24.03 15.98
CA PHE A 92 -18.76 24.32 14.55
C PHE A 92 -18.32 23.06 13.83
N MET A 93 -18.97 22.70 12.74
CA MET A 93 -18.57 21.60 11.87
C MET A 93 -17.65 22.13 10.78
N PHE A 94 -16.42 21.65 10.71
CA PHE A 94 -15.48 21.97 9.62
C PHE A 94 -15.73 21.01 8.45
N LEU A 95 -16.30 21.52 7.37
CA LEU A 95 -16.82 20.71 6.26
C LEU A 95 -16.39 21.29 4.91
N GLY A 96 -16.26 20.42 3.91
CA GLY A 96 -16.13 20.80 2.50
C GLY A 96 -17.41 21.48 2.03
N LYS A 97 -17.34 22.77 1.74
CA LYS A 97 -18.43 23.61 1.25
C LYS A 97 -18.51 23.59 -0.28
N LEU A 98 -17.35 23.58 -0.93
CA LEU A 98 -17.19 23.61 -2.39
C LEU A 98 -16.42 22.36 -2.81
N TYR A 99 -16.85 21.72 -3.89
CA TYR A 99 -16.25 20.48 -4.37
C TYR A 99 -15.27 20.74 -5.53
N PRO A 100 -14.22 19.92 -5.71
CA PRO A 100 -13.40 19.94 -6.91
C PRO A 100 -14.21 19.51 -8.16
N GLU A 101 -13.83 20.00 -9.34
CA GLU A 101 -14.30 19.52 -10.66
C GLU A 101 -13.70 18.13 -10.98
N ASP A 102 -12.43 17.92 -10.61
CA ASP A 102 -11.75 16.63 -10.65
C ASP A 102 -10.90 16.42 -9.38
N VAL A 103 -11.23 15.37 -8.61
CA VAL A 103 -10.55 15.06 -7.34
C VAL A 103 -9.08 14.67 -7.54
N ALA A 104 -8.72 14.03 -8.66
CA ALA A 104 -7.37 13.50 -8.87
C ALA A 104 -6.38 14.61 -9.27
N GLU A 105 -6.87 15.63 -9.97
CA GLU A 105 -6.05 16.75 -10.45
C GLU A 105 -6.00 17.93 -9.47
N GLU A 106 -7.06 18.12 -8.67
CA GLU A 106 -7.17 19.27 -7.78
C GLU A 106 -6.70 18.99 -6.35
N LEU A 107 -6.99 17.81 -5.77
CA LEU A 107 -6.67 17.55 -4.37
C LEU A 107 -5.18 17.20 -4.23
N VAL A 108 -4.45 18.05 -3.51
CA VAL A 108 -2.99 17.93 -3.40
C VAL A 108 -2.55 17.35 -2.06
N GLN A 109 -3.13 17.80 -0.96
CA GLN A 109 -2.74 17.35 0.38
C GLN A 109 -3.55 16.13 0.84
N GLU A 110 -2.87 15.18 1.47
CA GLU A 110 -3.51 14.00 2.08
C GLU A 110 -4.60 14.37 3.09
N VAL A 111 -4.42 15.44 3.88
CA VAL A 111 -5.44 15.90 4.84
C VAL A 111 -6.72 16.38 4.13
N THR A 112 -6.58 17.11 3.03
CA THR A 112 -7.71 17.58 2.23
C THR A 112 -8.47 16.40 1.63
N GLN A 113 -7.72 15.47 1.02
CA GLN A 113 -8.26 14.24 0.47
C GLN A 113 -9.01 13.42 1.52
N HIS A 114 -8.41 13.25 2.71
CA HIS A 114 -8.98 12.48 3.80
C HIS A 114 -10.32 13.05 4.27
N LEU A 115 -10.39 14.37 4.46
CA LEU A 115 -11.62 15.04 4.89
C LEU A 115 -12.74 14.94 3.83
N PHE A 116 -12.41 15.07 2.54
CA PHE A 116 -13.37 14.84 1.47
C PHE A 116 -13.83 13.38 1.42
N PHE A 117 -12.93 12.42 1.55
CA PHE A 117 -13.25 11.00 1.60
C PHE A 117 -14.26 10.71 2.71
N LEU A 118 -14.01 11.19 3.92
CA LEU A 118 -14.92 11.01 5.06
C LEU A 118 -16.28 11.64 4.80
N GLN A 119 -16.32 12.87 4.27
CA GLN A 119 -17.57 13.59 4.03
C GLN A 119 -18.42 12.90 2.97
N VAL A 120 -17.80 12.51 1.86
CA VAL A 120 -18.49 11.83 0.75
C VAL A 120 -18.95 10.44 1.19
N LYS A 121 -18.11 9.70 1.93
CA LYS A 121 -18.50 8.40 2.50
C LYS A 121 -19.69 8.55 3.43
N GLN A 122 -19.70 9.53 4.33
CA GLN A 122 -20.82 9.78 5.22
C GLN A 122 -22.09 10.12 4.42
N ALA A 123 -21.99 10.98 3.41
CA ALA A 123 -23.12 11.37 2.56
C ALA A 123 -23.71 10.19 1.76
N ILE A 124 -22.88 9.24 1.33
CA ILE A 124 -23.33 8.01 0.69
C ILE A 124 -24.04 7.10 1.71
N LEU A 125 -23.47 6.92 2.90
CA LEU A 125 -24.05 6.06 3.95
C LEU A 125 -25.34 6.64 4.56
N SER A 126 -25.50 7.97 4.59
CA SER A 126 -26.69 8.67 5.08
C SER A 126 -27.83 8.81 4.05
N MET A 127 -27.59 8.40 2.80
CA MET A 127 -28.50 8.52 1.64
C MET A 127 -28.63 9.95 1.10
N ASP A 128 -27.76 10.88 1.51
CA ASP A 128 -27.70 12.23 0.94
C ASP A 128 -27.20 12.18 -0.52
N ILE A 129 -26.32 11.22 -0.82
CA ILE A 129 -25.88 10.89 -2.18
C ILE A 129 -26.40 9.50 -2.54
N TYR A 130 -27.21 9.42 -3.60
CA TYR A 130 -27.61 8.13 -4.17
C TYR A 130 -26.38 7.41 -4.75
N CYS A 131 -26.16 6.18 -4.30
CA CYS A 131 -25.13 5.29 -4.80
C CYS A 131 -25.73 3.92 -5.16
N PRO A 132 -25.57 3.41 -6.39
CA PRO A 132 -26.15 2.12 -6.77
C PRO A 132 -25.48 0.96 -6.01
N PRO A 133 -26.13 -0.22 -5.96
CA PRO A 133 -25.70 -1.34 -5.11
C PRO A 133 -24.27 -1.82 -5.41
N GLU A 134 -23.95 -2.07 -6.67
CA GLU A 134 -22.65 -2.57 -7.10
C GLU A 134 -21.53 -1.55 -6.84
N ALA A 135 -21.80 -0.25 -7.03
CA ALA A 135 -20.84 0.79 -6.69
C ALA A 135 -20.66 0.91 -5.17
N SER A 136 -21.73 0.71 -4.39
CA SER A 136 -21.66 0.75 -2.92
C SER A 136 -20.75 -0.35 -2.36
N VAL A 137 -20.82 -1.57 -2.92
CA VAL A 137 -19.93 -2.68 -2.54
C VAL A 137 -18.47 -2.37 -2.88
N LEU A 138 -18.22 -1.84 -4.08
CA LEU A 138 -16.88 -1.44 -4.49
C LEU A 138 -16.32 -0.32 -3.59
N LEU A 139 -17.09 0.72 -3.34
CA LEU A 139 -16.72 1.82 -2.44
C LEU A 139 -16.48 1.32 -1.01
N ALA A 140 -17.29 0.39 -0.52
CA ALA A 140 -17.06 -0.25 0.79
C ALA A 140 -15.71 -0.97 0.84
N SER A 141 -15.31 -1.66 -0.22
CA SER A 141 -14.00 -2.35 -0.27
C SER A 141 -12.82 -1.38 -0.18
N TYR A 142 -12.89 -0.23 -0.85
CA TYR A 142 -11.89 0.83 -0.72
C TYR A 142 -11.89 1.46 0.68
N ALA A 143 -13.06 1.67 1.28
CA ALA A 143 -13.16 2.18 2.65
C ALA A 143 -12.57 1.22 3.68
N VAL A 144 -12.71 -0.09 3.47
CA VAL A 144 -12.09 -1.13 4.30
C VAL A 144 -10.56 -1.12 4.12
N GLN A 145 -10.06 -1.06 2.88
CA GLN A 145 -8.62 -0.93 2.59
C GLN A 145 -8.02 0.33 3.25
N ALA A 146 -8.69 1.48 3.15
CA ALA A 146 -8.24 2.72 3.77
C ALA A 146 -8.18 2.62 5.30
N LYS A 147 -9.10 1.87 5.92
CA LYS A 147 -9.19 1.74 7.39
C LYS A 147 -8.26 0.66 7.95
N TYR A 148 -8.15 -0.48 7.30
CA TYR A 148 -7.49 -1.67 7.84
C TYR A 148 -6.16 -2.03 7.15
N GLY A 149 -5.82 -1.40 6.02
CA GLY A 149 -4.66 -1.77 5.21
C GLY A 149 -4.92 -3.03 4.39
N ASP A 150 -3.88 -3.81 4.07
CA ASP A 150 -4.01 -5.00 3.22
C ASP A 150 -4.81 -6.13 3.87
N HIS A 151 -5.61 -6.83 3.07
CA HIS A 151 -6.25 -8.08 3.47
C HIS A 151 -5.20 -9.16 3.76
N ASP A 152 -5.16 -9.64 5.01
CA ASP A 152 -4.37 -10.81 5.43
C ASP A 152 -5.31 -11.95 5.84
N GLU A 153 -5.36 -12.99 5.00
CA GLU A 153 -6.22 -14.16 5.19
C GLU A 153 -5.90 -14.94 6.48
N LEU A 154 -4.65 -14.88 6.97
CA LEU A 154 -4.24 -15.55 8.21
C LEU A 154 -4.73 -14.83 9.47
N THR A 155 -4.88 -13.51 9.39
CA THR A 155 -5.30 -12.66 10.51
C THR A 155 -6.80 -12.35 10.47
N TYR A 156 -7.42 -12.46 9.29
CA TYR A 156 -8.82 -12.15 9.08
C TYR A 156 -9.74 -13.12 9.81
N LYS A 157 -10.65 -12.58 10.63
CA LYS A 157 -11.71 -13.35 11.30
C LYS A 157 -13.06 -13.01 10.67
N PRO A 158 -13.89 -14.00 10.31
CA PRO A 158 -15.27 -13.74 9.89
C PRO A 158 -16.00 -12.86 10.90
N GLY A 159 -16.72 -11.85 10.41
CA GLY A 159 -17.42 -10.87 11.24
C GLY A 159 -16.57 -9.68 11.69
N THR A 160 -15.33 -9.56 11.23
CA THR A 160 -14.48 -8.39 11.51
C THR A 160 -15.11 -7.11 10.97
N LEU A 161 -15.70 -7.17 9.78
CA LEU A 161 -16.31 -6.03 9.10
C LEU A 161 -17.74 -5.75 9.55
N SER A 162 -18.37 -6.70 10.24
CA SER A 162 -19.76 -6.59 10.72
C SER A 162 -20.00 -5.46 11.74
N LYS A 163 -18.94 -4.87 12.32
CA LYS A 163 -19.03 -3.72 13.23
C LYS A 163 -19.11 -2.38 12.50
N ASP A 164 -18.76 -2.35 11.22
CA ASP A 164 -18.69 -1.13 10.43
C ASP A 164 -19.97 -0.93 9.63
N ASN A 165 -20.45 0.31 9.61
CA ASN A 165 -21.49 0.72 8.67
C ASN A 165 -20.84 0.93 7.30
N LEU A 166 -20.83 -0.13 6.48
CA LEU A 166 -20.13 -0.16 5.19
C LEU A 166 -21.05 0.10 3.99
N LEU A 167 -22.35 -0.17 4.12
CA LEU A 167 -23.30 -0.07 3.03
C LEU A 167 -24.49 0.82 3.42
N PRO A 168 -25.04 1.57 2.47
CA PRO A 168 -26.37 2.17 2.55
C PRO A 168 -27.44 1.23 3.14
N GLN A 169 -28.26 1.69 4.09
CA GLN A 169 -29.37 0.89 4.62
C GLN A 169 -30.33 0.44 3.49
N ARG A 170 -30.61 1.34 2.54
CA ARG A 170 -31.39 1.03 1.32
C ARG A 170 -30.80 -0.15 0.53
N VAL A 171 -29.47 -0.26 0.46
CA VAL A 171 -28.80 -1.35 -0.24
C VAL A 171 -28.93 -2.65 0.50
N ILE A 172 -28.84 -2.63 1.83
CA ILE A 172 -29.03 -3.83 2.64
C ILE A 172 -30.49 -4.32 2.53
N ASP A 173 -31.45 -3.41 2.65
CA ASP A 173 -32.87 -3.76 2.73
C ASP A 173 -33.41 -4.39 1.44
N GLN A 174 -32.90 -3.97 0.27
CA GLN A 174 -33.44 -4.38 -1.04
C GLN A 174 -33.00 -5.78 -1.51
N TYR A 175 -32.06 -6.43 -0.84
CA TYR A 175 -31.58 -7.78 -1.20
C TYR A 175 -31.84 -8.77 -0.07
N GLN A 176 -32.15 -10.02 -0.42
CA GLN A 176 -32.25 -11.14 0.52
C GLN A 176 -30.84 -11.66 0.86
N MET A 177 -30.04 -10.83 1.51
CA MET A 177 -28.65 -11.12 1.88
C MET A 177 -28.44 -10.88 3.38
N THR A 178 -27.69 -11.79 4.02
CA THR A 178 -27.24 -11.58 5.40
C THR A 178 -26.04 -10.63 5.43
N GLN A 179 -25.72 -10.09 6.61
CA GLN A 179 -24.53 -9.25 6.79
C GLN A 179 -23.24 -9.99 6.39
N GLU A 180 -23.15 -11.29 6.68
CA GLU A 180 -22.03 -12.14 6.28
C GLU A 180 -21.93 -12.29 4.76
N MET A 181 -23.06 -12.42 4.05
CA MET A 181 -23.04 -12.48 2.58
C MET A 181 -22.54 -11.18 1.95
N TRP A 182 -22.91 -10.02 2.52
CA TRP A 182 -22.37 -8.73 2.09
C TRP A 182 -20.88 -8.61 2.39
N GLU A 183 -20.45 -9.05 3.57
CA GLU A 183 -19.05 -9.10 3.97
C GLU A 183 -18.21 -9.91 2.97
N GLU A 184 -18.67 -11.09 2.56
CA GLU A 184 -17.98 -11.91 1.56
C GLU A 184 -17.88 -11.21 0.19
N ARG A 185 -18.91 -10.49 -0.26
CA ARG A 185 -18.83 -9.72 -1.52
C ARG A 185 -17.84 -8.57 -1.43
N ILE A 186 -17.81 -7.85 -0.31
CA ILE A 186 -16.84 -6.77 -0.07
C ILE A 186 -15.42 -7.35 0.00
N LYS A 187 -15.26 -8.52 0.63
CA LYS A 187 -13.96 -9.18 0.84
C LYS A 187 -13.26 -9.55 -0.48
N VAL A 188 -14.00 -10.00 -1.49
CA VAL A 188 -13.44 -10.30 -2.83
C VAL A 188 -12.69 -9.08 -3.38
N TRP A 189 -13.36 -7.92 -3.41
CA TRP A 189 -12.76 -6.68 -3.87
C TRP A 189 -11.66 -6.16 -2.93
N TYR A 190 -11.83 -6.35 -1.61
CA TYR A 190 -10.83 -5.95 -0.64
C TYR A 190 -9.50 -6.70 -0.84
N ALA A 191 -9.53 -7.98 -1.18
CA ALA A 191 -8.34 -8.76 -1.49
C ALA A 191 -7.60 -8.25 -2.75
N ASP A 192 -8.35 -7.74 -3.73
CA ASP A 192 -7.79 -7.19 -4.98
C ASP A 192 -7.04 -5.86 -4.75
N HIS A 193 -7.34 -5.13 -3.67
CA HIS A 193 -6.69 -3.86 -3.34
C HIS A 193 -5.33 -4.03 -2.64
N ARG A 194 -4.82 -5.26 -2.52
CA ARG A 194 -3.57 -5.54 -1.81
C ARG A 194 -2.38 -4.73 -2.36
N GLY A 195 -1.66 -4.11 -1.45
CA GLY A 195 -0.52 -3.23 -1.71
C GLY A 195 -0.92 -1.77 -1.94
N MET A 196 -2.22 -1.44 -1.93
CA MET A 196 -2.71 -0.08 -2.00
C MET A 196 -2.56 0.62 -0.64
N SER A 197 -1.94 1.79 -0.64
CA SER A 197 -1.84 2.63 0.56
C SER A 197 -3.20 3.23 0.94
N ARG A 198 -3.29 3.76 2.16
CA ARG A 198 -4.52 4.42 2.64
C ARG A 198 -4.90 5.60 1.77
N ASP A 199 -3.94 6.46 1.44
CA ASP A 199 -4.15 7.63 0.57
C ASP A 199 -4.54 7.21 -0.85
N GLU A 200 -3.95 6.16 -1.41
CA GLU A 200 -4.39 5.65 -2.72
C GLU A 200 -5.84 5.12 -2.67
N ALA A 201 -6.22 4.39 -1.61
CA ALA A 201 -7.58 3.85 -1.46
C ALA A 201 -8.63 4.95 -1.28
N GLU A 202 -8.33 5.97 -0.48
CA GLU A 202 -9.21 7.14 -0.30
C GLU A 202 -9.37 7.95 -1.60
N MET A 203 -8.29 8.07 -2.40
CA MET A 203 -8.35 8.74 -3.70
C MET A 203 -9.19 7.94 -4.71
N GLU A 204 -9.00 6.62 -4.83
CA GLU A 204 -9.80 5.80 -5.73
C GLU A 204 -11.29 5.78 -5.33
N TYR A 205 -11.58 5.78 -4.03
CA TYR A 205 -12.95 5.98 -3.53
C TYR A 205 -13.57 7.28 -4.08
N LEU A 206 -12.86 8.40 -3.96
CA LEU A 206 -13.33 9.71 -4.43
C LEU A 206 -13.46 9.76 -5.96
N LYS A 207 -12.53 9.14 -6.71
CA LYS A 207 -12.56 9.07 -8.17
C LYS A 207 -13.79 8.34 -8.70
N ILE A 208 -14.27 7.32 -7.98
CA ILE A 208 -15.52 6.63 -8.31
C ILE A 208 -16.73 7.45 -7.83
N ALA A 209 -16.69 7.97 -6.60
CA ALA A 209 -17.81 8.70 -6.03
C ALA A 209 -18.13 10.01 -6.78
N GLN A 210 -17.14 10.67 -7.37
CA GLN A 210 -17.37 11.90 -8.15
C GLN A 210 -18.27 11.71 -9.38
N ASP A 211 -18.36 10.48 -9.88
CA ASP A 211 -19.17 10.12 -11.04
C ASP A 211 -20.64 9.85 -10.69
N LEU A 212 -20.98 9.78 -9.39
CA LEU A 212 -22.37 9.68 -8.94
C LEU A 212 -23.14 10.97 -9.29
N ASP A 213 -24.38 10.83 -9.74
CA ASP A 213 -25.18 11.97 -10.24
C ASP A 213 -25.43 13.06 -9.18
N MET A 214 -25.60 12.65 -7.93
CA MET A 214 -25.85 13.57 -6.80
C MET A 214 -24.57 14.09 -6.14
N TYR A 215 -23.39 13.61 -6.54
CA TYR A 215 -22.12 14.05 -5.97
C TYR A 215 -21.88 15.54 -6.23
N GLY A 216 -21.58 16.27 -5.14
CA GLY A 216 -21.24 17.69 -5.20
C GLY A 216 -22.40 18.61 -5.59
N VAL A 217 -23.65 18.12 -5.52
CA VAL A 217 -24.84 18.89 -5.89
C VAL A 217 -25.56 19.42 -4.65
N ASN A 218 -25.68 20.75 -4.54
CA ASN A 218 -26.49 21.39 -3.52
C ASN A 218 -27.90 21.64 -4.06
N TYR A 219 -28.89 20.89 -3.58
CA TYR A 219 -30.28 20.97 -4.05
C TYR A 219 -31.11 22.00 -3.29
N PHE A 220 -31.79 22.89 -4.02
CA PHE A 220 -32.71 23.88 -3.48
C PHE A 220 -34.08 23.78 -4.13
N PRO A 221 -35.19 23.74 -3.36
CA PRO A 221 -36.52 23.78 -3.94
C PRO A 221 -36.82 25.18 -4.47
N ILE A 222 -37.20 25.26 -5.74
CA ILE A 222 -37.51 26.51 -6.44
C ILE A 222 -38.82 26.38 -7.23
N THR A 223 -39.36 27.51 -7.67
CA THR A 223 -40.46 27.55 -8.65
C THR A 223 -40.11 28.45 -9.84
N ASN A 224 -40.65 28.14 -11.01
CA ASN A 224 -40.58 29.02 -12.19
C ASN A 224 -41.71 30.06 -12.18
N LYS A 225 -41.88 30.85 -13.25
CA LYS A 225 -42.97 31.85 -13.32
C LYS A 225 -44.38 31.25 -13.40
N LYS A 226 -44.50 29.97 -13.73
CA LYS A 226 -45.77 29.23 -13.77
C LYS A 226 -46.07 28.50 -12.46
N ASP A 227 -45.28 28.74 -11.41
CA ASP A 227 -45.35 28.05 -10.12
C ASP A 227 -45.12 26.53 -10.19
N THR A 228 -44.45 26.04 -11.23
CA THR A 228 -44.00 24.63 -11.30
C THR A 228 -42.93 24.39 -10.25
N GLU A 229 -43.11 23.37 -9.39
CA GLU A 229 -42.11 22.99 -8.39
C GLU A 229 -40.93 22.25 -9.03
N LEU A 230 -39.72 22.75 -8.80
CA LEU A 230 -38.48 22.23 -9.39
C LEU A 230 -37.36 22.19 -8.33
N TRP A 231 -36.26 21.53 -8.65
CA TRP A 231 -35.01 21.65 -7.89
C TRP A 231 -33.95 22.40 -8.69
N LEU A 232 -33.28 23.33 -8.03
CA LEU A 232 -32.02 23.92 -8.47
C LEU A 232 -30.86 23.14 -7.84
N GLY A 233 -29.96 22.60 -8.65
CA GLY A 233 -28.69 22.04 -8.21
C GLY A 233 -27.55 23.01 -8.47
N VAL A 234 -26.87 23.46 -7.42
CA VAL A 234 -25.63 24.27 -7.53
C VAL A 234 -24.43 23.34 -7.42
N THR A 235 -23.55 23.34 -8.43
CA THR A 235 -22.41 22.42 -8.56
C THR A 235 -21.12 23.17 -8.90
N ALA A 236 -19.97 22.48 -8.86
CA ALA A 236 -18.70 23.02 -9.34
C ALA A 236 -18.71 23.36 -10.85
N LEU A 237 -19.54 22.69 -11.66
CA LEU A 237 -19.60 22.86 -13.12
C LEU A 237 -20.59 23.95 -13.56
N GLY A 238 -21.64 24.20 -12.76
CA GLY A 238 -22.70 25.14 -13.10
C GLY A 238 -23.98 24.93 -12.29
N LEU A 239 -25.08 25.40 -12.86
CA LEU A 239 -26.43 25.31 -12.32
C LEU A 239 -27.25 24.29 -13.10
N ASN A 240 -27.90 23.37 -12.40
CA ASN A 240 -28.72 22.32 -12.98
C ASN A 240 -30.18 22.49 -12.53
N ILE A 241 -31.14 22.22 -13.41
CA ILE A 241 -32.56 22.19 -13.06
C ILE A 241 -33.09 20.77 -13.17
N TYR A 242 -33.83 20.36 -12.15
CA TYR A 242 -34.43 19.04 -12.06
C TYR A 242 -35.93 19.14 -11.81
N GLU A 243 -36.66 18.14 -12.29
CA GLU A 243 -38.06 17.93 -11.90
C GLU A 243 -38.16 17.53 -10.43
N LYS A 244 -39.31 17.77 -9.81
CA LYS A 244 -39.53 17.55 -8.38
C LYS A 244 -39.26 16.11 -7.95
N GLU A 245 -39.61 15.15 -8.81
CA GLU A 245 -39.54 13.70 -8.56
C GLU A 245 -38.20 13.06 -8.95
N ASN A 246 -37.30 13.78 -9.66
CA ASN A 246 -36.06 13.19 -10.18
C ASN A 246 -34.84 14.08 -9.91
N LYS A 247 -34.10 13.77 -8.84
CA LYS A 247 -32.84 14.46 -8.49
C LYS A 247 -31.60 13.91 -9.20
N LEU A 248 -31.71 12.80 -9.94
CA LEU A 248 -30.59 12.18 -10.64
C LEU A 248 -30.35 12.85 -11.99
N THR A 249 -31.40 12.99 -12.80
CA THR A 249 -31.29 13.49 -14.17
C THR A 249 -31.68 14.96 -14.26
N PRO A 250 -30.75 15.90 -14.51
CA PRO A 250 -31.13 17.27 -14.80
C PRO A 250 -31.89 17.34 -16.14
N LYS A 251 -32.76 18.34 -16.30
CA LYS A 251 -33.52 18.63 -17.53
C LYS A 251 -32.89 19.74 -18.36
N THR A 252 -32.23 20.68 -17.68
CA THR A 252 -31.44 21.74 -18.31
C THR A 252 -30.29 22.12 -17.39
N THR A 253 -29.20 22.61 -17.96
CA THR A 253 -28.01 23.07 -17.22
C THR A 253 -27.58 24.43 -17.74
N PHE A 254 -26.94 25.25 -16.91
CA PHE A 254 -26.30 26.52 -17.26
C PHE A 254 -24.89 26.51 -16.68
N THR A 255 -23.88 26.58 -17.56
CA THR A 255 -22.47 26.54 -17.13
C THR A 255 -22.03 27.90 -16.58
N TRP A 256 -21.01 27.91 -15.72
CA TRP A 256 -20.53 29.16 -15.12
C TRP A 256 -20.06 30.19 -16.16
N SER A 257 -19.50 29.76 -17.29
CA SER A 257 -19.10 30.65 -18.40
C SER A 257 -20.26 31.35 -19.12
N GLU A 258 -21.49 30.88 -18.94
CA GLU A 258 -22.69 31.48 -19.54
C GLU A 258 -23.35 32.52 -18.64
N ILE A 259 -22.88 32.67 -17.40
CA ILE A 259 -23.51 33.51 -16.39
C ILE A 259 -22.68 34.76 -16.17
N ARG A 260 -23.29 35.93 -16.39
CA ARG A 260 -22.65 37.24 -16.19
C ARG A 260 -22.91 37.80 -14.82
N HIS A 261 -24.14 37.71 -14.32
CA HIS A 261 -24.50 38.43 -13.11
C HIS A 261 -25.60 37.71 -12.36
N ILE A 262 -25.45 37.61 -11.05
CA ILE A 262 -26.40 36.95 -10.16
C ILE A 262 -26.85 37.92 -9.08
N SER A 263 -28.16 37.96 -8.84
CA SER A 263 -28.77 38.82 -7.82
C SER A 263 -30.09 38.24 -7.35
N PHE A 264 -30.57 38.67 -6.19
CA PHE A 264 -31.91 38.33 -5.72
C PHE A 264 -32.56 39.51 -5.02
N ASP A 265 -33.88 39.51 -5.03
CA ASP A 265 -34.74 40.44 -4.30
C ASP A 265 -35.85 39.64 -3.61
N ASP A 266 -35.81 39.63 -2.28
CA ASP A 266 -36.64 38.78 -1.41
C ASP A 266 -36.66 37.31 -1.89
N LYS A 267 -37.79 36.85 -2.47
CA LYS A 267 -37.98 35.49 -2.99
C LYS A 267 -37.53 35.32 -4.44
N LYS A 268 -37.44 36.40 -5.21
CA LYS A 268 -37.11 36.38 -6.63
C LYS A 268 -35.60 36.33 -6.83
N PHE A 269 -35.11 35.34 -7.56
CA PHE A 269 -33.71 35.20 -7.93
C PHE A 269 -33.55 35.46 -9.42
N VAL A 270 -32.52 36.22 -9.80
CA VAL A 270 -32.30 36.68 -11.18
C VAL A 270 -30.86 36.39 -11.60
N ILE A 271 -30.72 35.60 -12.65
CA ILE A 271 -29.46 35.24 -13.28
C ILE A 271 -29.46 35.84 -14.68
N LYS A 272 -28.51 36.74 -14.95
CA LYS A 272 -28.32 37.37 -16.25
C LYS A 272 -27.26 36.61 -17.04
N PRO A 273 -27.58 36.15 -18.27
CA PRO A 273 -26.60 35.47 -19.11
C PRO A 273 -25.53 36.43 -19.65
N VAL A 274 -24.40 35.88 -20.09
CA VAL A 274 -23.33 36.63 -20.79
C VAL A 274 -23.84 37.20 -22.11
N ASP A 275 -24.61 36.41 -22.84
CA ASP A 275 -25.33 36.83 -24.04
C ASP A 275 -26.46 37.80 -23.69
N LYS A 276 -26.26 39.09 -24.03
CA LYS A 276 -27.23 40.16 -23.75
C LYS A 276 -28.55 39.99 -24.52
N SER A 277 -28.58 39.17 -25.58
CA SER A 277 -29.80 38.89 -26.35
C SER A 277 -30.65 37.77 -25.74
N SER A 278 -30.07 36.99 -24.83
CA SER A 278 -30.77 35.94 -24.09
C SER A 278 -31.56 36.54 -22.91
N PRO A 279 -32.79 36.06 -22.65
CA PRO A 279 -33.60 36.51 -21.52
C PRO A 279 -32.95 36.12 -20.19
N ASN A 280 -33.26 36.89 -19.13
CA ASN A 280 -32.84 36.56 -17.78
C ASN A 280 -33.47 35.24 -17.32
N PHE A 281 -32.67 34.38 -16.72
CA PHE A 281 -33.13 33.20 -16.02
C PHE A 281 -33.62 33.61 -14.63
N ILE A 282 -34.90 33.40 -14.34
CA ILE A 282 -35.56 33.88 -13.12
C ILE A 282 -36.29 32.72 -12.47
N PHE A 283 -36.06 32.52 -11.17
CA PHE A 283 -36.82 31.57 -10.36
C PHE A 283 -37.18 32.19 -9.01
N PHE A 284 -38.07 31.52 -8.29
CA PHE A 284 -38.51 31.93 -6.97
C PHE A 284 -38.18 30.87 -5.93
N SER A 285 -37.80 31.32 -4.75
CA SER A 285 -37.50 30.48 -3.61
C SER A 285 -38.53 30.69 -2.51
N GLN A 286 -38.70 29.70 -1.63
CA GLN A 286 -39.71 29.79 -0.57
C GLN A 286 -39.37 30.88 0.48
N LYS A 287 -38.08 31.19 0.68
CA LYS A 287 -37.58 32.06 1.75
C LYS A 287 -36.36 32.86 1.29
N ALA A 288 -36.30 34.17 1.56
CA ALA A 288 -35.15 35.02 1.23
C ALA A 288 -33.81 34.52 1.78
N ARG A 289 -33.80 33.89 2.97
CA ARG A 289 -32.59 33.30 3.54
C ARG A 289 -32.00 32.19 2.65
N MET A 290 -32.85 31.45 1.94
CA MET A 290 -32.41 30.42 0.99
C MET A 290 -31.71 31.05 -0.20
N ASN A 291 -32.25 32.14 -0.75
CA ASN A 291 -31.61 32.91 -1.82
C ASN A 291 -30.22 33.43 -1.42
N LYS A 292 -30.04 33.84 -0.16
CA LYS A 292 -28.73 34.21 0.37
C LYS A 292 -27.73 33.05 0.35
N LEU A 293 -28.15 31.86 0.77
CA LEU A 293 -27.31 30.67 0.72
C LEU A 293 -26.98 30.25 -0.72
N ILE A 294 -27.97 30.29 -1.62
CA ILE A 294 -27.78 30.03 -3.06
C ILE A 294 -26.76 31.00 -3.62
N LEU A 295 -26.90 32.31 -3.35
CA LEU A 295 -25.96 33.33 -3.81
C LEU A 295 -24.54 33.06 -3.29
N ASP A 296 -24.37 32.79 -1.99
CA ASP A 296 -23.07 32.52 -1.38
C ASP A 296 -22.40 31.26 -1.99
N LEU A 297 -23.18 30.25 -2.39
CA LEU A 297 -22.68 29.05 -3.08
C LEU A 297 -22.37 29.32 -4.54
N CYS A 298 -23.19 30.09 -5.26
CA CYS A 298 -22.93 30.47 -6.64
C CYS A 298 -21.64 31.28 -6.77
N ILE A 299 -21.44 32.26 -5.89
CA ILE A 299 -20.21 33.08 -5.86
C ILE A 299 -18.99 32.17 -5.61
N GLY A 300 -19.04 31.33 -4.57
CA GLY A 300 -17.92 30.44 -4.24
C GLY A 300 -17.56 29.46 -5.35
N ASN A 301 -18.56 28.82 -5.98
CA ASN A 301 -18.32 27.89 -7.08
C ASN A 301 -17.80 28.62 -8.33
N HIS A 302 -18.36 29.79 -8.66
CA HIS A 302 -17.88 30.59 -9.78
C HIS A 302 -16.44 31.08 -9.57
N ASP A 303 -16.09 31.56 -8.37
CA ASP A 303 -14.74 32.03 -8.07
C ASP A 303 -13.71 30.89 -8.22
N LEU A 304 -14.04 29.68 -7.76
CA LEU A 304 -13.21 28.49 -8.00
C LEU A 304 -13.14 28.11 -9.48
N PHE A 305 -14.27 28.12 -10.18
CA PHE A 305 -14.33 27.87 -11.62
C PHE A 305 -13.40 28.82 -12.41
N MET A 306 -13.38 30.10 -12.06
CA MET A 306 -12.47 31.10 -12.64
C MET A 306 -11.02 30.87 -12.25
N ARG A 307 -10.76 30.44 -11.02
CA ARG A 307 -9.40 30.12 -10.55
C ARG A 307 -8.79 28.94 -11.31
N ARG A 308 -9.57 27.88 -11.56
CA ARG A 308 -9.12 26.68 -12.30
C ARG A 308 -8.67 26.94 -13.73
N ARG A 309 -9.22 27.98 -14.35
CA ARG A 309 -8.93 28.36 -15.74
C ARG A 309 -7.83 29.42 -15.85
N LYS A 310 -7.23 29.80 -14.72
CA LYS A 310 -6.01 30.61 -14.68
C LYS A 310 -4.83 29.70 -14.33
N PRO A 311 -3.60 30.06 -14.74
CA PRO A 311 -2.41 29.35 -14.29
C PRO A 311 -2.36 29.25 -12.76
N ASP A 312 -1.94 28.09 -12.26
CA ASP A 312 -1.75 27.88 -10.83
C ASP A 312 -0.82 28.96 -10.24
N THR A 313 -1.20 29.51 -9.08
CA THR A 313 -0.33 30.40 -8.31
C THR A 313 0.96 29.66 -7.93
N MET A 314 2.07 30.40 -7.74
CA MET A 314 3.36 29.80 -7.32
C MET A 314 3.24 28.91 -6.08
N GLU A 315 2.39 29.27 -5.13
CA GLU A 315 2.15 28.47 -3.92
C GLU A 315 1.54 27.10 -4.24
N VAL A 316 0.51 27.06 -5.09
CA VAL A 316 -0.13 25.82 -5.54
C VAL A 316 0.84 24.97 -6.36
N GLN A 317 1.61 25.58 -7.25
CA GLN A 317 2.63 24.88 -8.04
C GLN A 317 3.68 24.23 -7.12
N GLN A 318 4.16 24.96 -6.11
CA GLN A 318 5.10 24.43 -5.13
C GLN A 318 4.50 23.28 -4.34
N MET A 319 3.24 23.40 -3.92
CA MET A 319 2.53 22.35 -3.20
C MET A 319 2.37 21.08 -4.04
N LYS A 320 1.96 21.21 -5.32
CA LYS A 320 1.87 20.09 -6.27
C LYS A 320 3.24 19.45 -6.54
N ALA A 321 4.29 20.25 -6.70
CA ALA A 321 5.65 19.75 -6.90
C ALA A 321 6.14 18.95 -5.70
N GLN A 322 5.93 19.47 -4.48
CA GLN A 322 6.26 18.78 -3.23
C GLN A 322 5.50 17.46 -3.08
N ALA A 323 4.19 17.46 -3.32
CA ALA A 323 3.36 16.25 -3.26
C ALA A 323 3.81 15.20 -4.29
N LYS A 324 4.14 15.63 -5.52
CA LYS A 324 4.65 14.74 -6.58
C LYS A 324 6.01 14.14 -6.23
N GLU A 325 6.92 14.94 -5.69
CA GLU A 325 8.24 14.47 -5.23
C GLU A 325 8.11 13.46 -4.10
N GLU A 326 7.26 13.76 -3.10
CA GLU A 326 7.00 12.86 -1.98
C GLU A 326 6.38 11.53 -2.43
N LYS A 327 5.37 11.57 -3.31
CA LYS A 327 4.77 10.37 -3.91
C LYS A 327 5.79 9.55 -4.69
N SER A 328 6.63 10.20 -5.49
CA SER A 328 7.71 9.53 -6.24
C SER A 328 8.72 8.87 -5.31
N ARG A 329 9.13 9.56 -4.23
CA ARG A 329 10.04 9.02 -3.21
C ARG A 329 9.45 7.77 -2.55
N ARG A 330 8.18 7.83 -2.09
CA ARG A 330 7.48 6.68 -1.50
C ARG A 330 7.38 5.51 -2.47
N GLN A 331 7.12 5.77 -3.74
CA GLN A 331 7.07 4.71 -4.76
C GLN A 331 8.43 4.03 -4.96
N VAL A 332 9.52 4.79 -4.97
CA VAL A 332 10.89 4.24 -5.08
C VAL A 332 11.22 3.38 -3.86
N GLU A 333 10.89 3.85 -2.66
CA GLU A 333 11.08 3.07 -1.42
C GLU A 333 10.26 1.78 -1.42
N ARG A 334 8.99 1.84 -1.82
CA ARG A 334 8.12 0.67 -1.95
C ARG A 334 8.67 -0.34 -2.95
N ASN A 335 9.12 0.13 -4.11
CA ASN A 335 9.72 -0.72 -5.14
C ASN A 335 11.02 -1.37 -4.65
N LYS A 336 11.83 -0.65 -3.86
CA LYS A 336 13.05 -1.18 -3.24
C LYS A 336 12.71 -2.29 -2.25
N LEU A 337 11.76 -2.04 -1.34
CA LEU A 337 11.32 -3.02 -0.35
C LEU A 337 10.72 -4.27 -1.01
N ALA A 338 9.92 -4.10 -2.06
CA ALA A 338 9.33 -5.21 -2.81
C ALA A 338 10.40 -6.10 -3.46
N ARG A 339 11.44 -5.49 -4.07
CA ARG A 339 12.58 -6.25 -4.63
C ARG A 339 13.35 -6.98 -3.55
N GLU A 340 13.61 -6.33 -2.41
CA GLU A 340 14.31 -6.96 -1.29
C GLU A 340 13.53 -8.18 -0.76
N LYS A 341 12.21 -8.05 -0.60
CA LYS A 341 11.34 -9.17 -0.22
C LYS A 341 11.39 -10.32 -1.22
N GLN A 342 11.32 -10.03 -2.52
CA GLN A 342 11.42 -11.05 -3.58
C GLN A 342 12.77 -11.78 -3.55
N LEU A 343 13.87 -11.04 -3.40
CA LEU A 343 15.22 -11.63 -3.29
C LEU A 343 15.35 -12.52 -2.05
N ARG A 344 14.77 -12.10 -0.92
CA ARG A 344 14.76 -12.89 0.31
C ARG A 344 13.97 -14.18 0.16
N GLU A 345 12.76 -14.10 -0.40
CA GLU A 345 11.95 -15.30 -0.66
C GLU A 345 12.66 -16.25 -1.64
N ALA A 346 13.35 -15.74 -2.66
CA ALA A 346 14.14 -16.56 -3.57
C ALA A 346 15.30 -17.25 -2.84
N ALA A 347 16.06 -16.52 -2.01
CA ALA A 347 17.15 -17.08 -1.22
C ALA A 347 16.66 -18.13 -0.21
N GLU A 348 15.51 -17.92 0.42
CA GLU A 348 14.90 -18.90 1.34
C GLU A 348 14.48 -20.18 0.59
N ARG A 349 13.92 -20.07 -0.63
CA ARG A 349 13.63 -21.23 -1.48
C ARG A 349 14.90 -21.98 -1.90
N GLU A 350 15.93 -21.27 -2.35
CA GLU A 350 17.21 -21.88 -2.74
C GLU A 350 17.88 -22.58 -1.55
N LYS A 351 17.86 -21.96 -0.37
CA LYS A 351 18.36 -22.55 0.86
C LYS A 351 17.60 -23.84 1.20
N ALA A 352 16.27 -23.84 1.14
CA ALA A 352 15.46 -25.03 1.40
C ALA A 352 15.80 -26.18 0.44
N VAL A 353 16.02 -25.86 -0.85
CA VAL A 353 16.46 -26.85 -1.84
C VAL A 353 17.86 -27.39 -1.53
N MET A 354 18.80 -26.54 -1.11
CA MET A 354 20.14 -26.98 -0.71
C MET A 354 20.13 -27.82 0.55
N GLU A 355 19.34 -27.45 1.56
CA GLU A 355 19.17 -28.24 2.79
C GLU A 355 18.60 -29.63 2.49
N GLN A 356 17.60 -29.72 1.60
CA GLN A 356 17.05 -31.00 1.16
C GLN A 356 18.11 -31.86 0.46
N LYS A 357 18.92 -31.28 -0.44
CA LYS A 357 20.02 -31.99 -1.11
C LYS A 357 21.08 -32.45 -0.11
N LEU A 358 21.40 -31.64 0.89
CA LEU A 358 22.37 -32.00 1.92
C LEU A 358 21.89 -33.20 2.74
N LEU A 359 20.62 -33.22 3.14
CA LEU A 359 20.01 -34.37 3.83
C LEU A 359 20.06 -35.63 2.97
N GLN A 360 19.77 -35.51 1.68
CA GLN A 360 19.87 -36.63 0.75
C GLN A 360 21.31 -37.17 0.68
N TYR A 361 22.31 -36.30 0.51
CA TYR A 361 23.71 -36.72 0.48
C TYR A 361 24.18 -37.33 1.81
N GLN A 362 23.73 -36.80 2.95
CA GLN A 362 24.04 -37.37 4.26
C GLN A 362 23.48 -38.79 4.40
N GLU A 363 22.26 -39.03 3.93
CA GLU A 363 21.65 -40.36 3.97
C GLU A 363 22.35 -41.33 3.00
N GLU A 364 22.67 -40.91 1.78
CA GLU A 364 23.45 -41.70 0.83
C GLU A 364 24.82 -42.09 1.41
N MET A 365 25.51 -41.14 2.06
CA MET A 365 26.77 -41.39 2.75
C MET A 365 26.62 -42.33 3.96
N ARG A 366 25.53 -42.20 4.73
CA ARG A 366 25.22 -43.07 5.87
C ARG A 366 25.04 -44.52 5.40
N VAL A 367 24.22 -44.73 4.37
CA VAL A 367 23.96 -46.05 3.78
C VAL A 367 25.24 -46.65 3.21
N ALA A 368 26.05 -45.86 2.48
CA ALA A 368 27.32 -46.31 1.93
C ALA A 368 28.31 -46.73 3.03
N ASN A 369 28.45 -45.95 4.11
CA ASN A 369 29.30 -46.30 5.25
C ASN A 369 28.80 -47.53 6.00
N GLU A 370 27.49 -47.70 6.16
CA GLU A 370 26.91 -48.86 6.82
C GLU A 370 27.14 -50.15 6.01
N ALA A 371 26.99 -50.06 4.68
CA ALA A 371 27.32 -51.16 3.76
C ALA A 371 28.81 -51.51 3.80
N LEU A 372 29.67 -50.49 3.84
CA LEU A 372 31.12 -50.68 3.94
C LEU A 372 31.51 -51.39 5.24
N ARG A 373 30.97 -50.94 6.37
CA ARG A 373 31.22 -51.57 7.68
C ARG A 373 30.74 -53.03 7.73
N ARG A 374 29.60 -53.34 7.10
CA ARG A 374 29.14 -54.74 6.97
C ARG A 374 30.09 -55.58 6.13
N SER A 375 30.64 -55.02 5.05
CA SER A 375 31.64 -55.68 4.21
C SER A 375 32.92 -55.97 4.99
N GLU A 376 33.42 -55.01 5.77
CA GLU A 376 34.60 -55.18 6.64
C GLU A 376 34.39 -56.30 7.66
N GLN A 377 33.26 -56.29 8.37
CA GLN A 377 32.92 -57.34 9.33
C GLN A 377 32.85 -58.73 8.68
N THR A 378 32.35 -58.80 7.44
CA THR A 378 32.30 -60.06 6.68
C THR A 378 33.70 -60.53 6.30
N ALA A 379 34.59 -59.63 5.90
CA ALA A 379 35.98 -59.94 5.60
C ALA A 379 36.74 -60.42 6.85
N ASP A 380 36.52 -59.80 8.02
CA ASP A 380 37.15 -60.24 9.27
C ASP A 380 36.68 -61.65 9.68
N LEU A 381 35.38 -61.96 9.52
CA LEU A 381 34.85 -63.29 9.77
C LEU A 381 35.44 -64.34 8.82
N LEU A 382 35.63 -64.01 7.54
CA LEU A 382 36.27 -64.90 6.57
C LEU A 382 37.74 -65.15 6.92
N ALA A 383 38.46 -64.10 7.36
CA ALA A 383 39.85 -64.22 7.82
C ALA A 383 39.98 -65.12 9.04
N GLU A 384 39.09 -64.97 10.03
CA GLU A 384 39.11 -65.80 11.22
C GLU A 384 38.75 -67.26 10.91
N LYS A 385 37.75 -67.50 10.05
CA LYS A 385 37.42 -68.86 9.58
C LYS A 385 38.59 -69.53 8.86
N SER A 386 39.29 -68.78 8.00
CA SER A 386 40.50 -69.27 7.32
C SER A 386 41.57 -69.68 8.33
N ARG A 387 41.84 -68.82 9.33
CA ARG A 387 42.84 -69.06 10.36
C ARG A 387 42.52 -70.32 11.17
N VAL A 388 41.26 -70.49 11.57
CA VAL A 388 40.80 -71.67 12.31
C VAL A 388 40.96 -72.94 11.47
N ALA A 389 40.54 -72.92 10.20
CA ALA A 389 40.69 -74.07 9.31
C ALA A 389 42.16 -74.46 9.08
N GLU A 390 43.08 -73.49 9.00
CA GLU A 390 44.53 -73.69 8.95
C GLU A 390 45.09 -74.33 10.23
N GLU A 391 44.72 -73.81 11.39
CA GLU A 391 45.15 -74.33 12.69
C GLU A 391 44.65 -75.77 12.89
N GLU A 392 43.40 -76.05 12.49
CA GLU A 392 42.83 -77.40 12.52
C GLU A 392 43.55 -78.36 11.57
N ALA A 393 43.83 -77.93 10.33
CA ALA A 393 44.61 -78.71 9.37
C ALA A 393 46.01 -79.03 9.91
N MET A 394 46.70 -78.04 10.49
CA MET A 394 48.03 -78.21 11.08
C MET A 394 48.00 -79.19 12.26
N LEU A 395 46.99 -79.10 13.13
CA LEU A 395 46.83 -80.01 14.25
C LEU A 395 46.55 -81.44 13.80
N LEU A 396 45.68 -81.62 12.79
CA LEU A 396 45.38 -82.93 12.21
C LEU A 396 46.61 -83.53 11.51
N SER A 397 47.36 -82.73 10.77
CA SER A 397 48.64 -83.12 10.16
C SER A 397 49.66 -83.55 11.22
N GLN A 398 49.79 -82.80 12.33
CA GLN A 398 50.70 -83.17 13.42
C GLN A 398 50.26 -84.47 14.11
N LYS A 399 48.96 -84.69 14.30
CA LYS A 399 48.41 -85.95 14.84
C LYS A 399 48.68 -87.12 13.89
N ALA A 400 48.50 -86.93 12.59
CA ALA A 400 48.82 -87.92 11.57
C ALA A 400 50.32 -88.28 11.59
N ALA A 401 51.21 -87.29 11.60
CA ALA A 401 52.66 -87.50 11.65
C ALA A 401 53.11 -88.27 12.92
N LYS A 402 52.52 -87.97 14.08
CA LYS A 402 52.77 -88.73 15.31
C LYS A 402 52.26 -90.18 15.22
N ALA A 403 51.09 -90.39 14.61
CA ALA A 403 50.54 -91.72 14.39
C ALA A 403 51.41 -92.55 13.40
N GLU A 404 51.94 -91.93 12.33
CA GLU A 404 52.89 -92.56 11.41
C GLU A 404 54.21 -92.95 12.09
N GLN A 405 54.75 -92.07 12.93
CA GLN A 405 55.96 -92.37 13.71
C GLN A 405 55.74 -93.59 14.62
N GLU A 406 54.58 -93.68 15.26
CA GLU A 406 54.24 -94.84 16.11
C GLU A 406 54.02 -96.12 15.29
N ILE A 407 53.36 -96.04 14.13
CA ILE A 407 53.24 -97.16 13.18
C ILE A 407 54.62 -97.68 12.74
N ASN A 408 55.53 -96.77 12.39
CA ASN A 408 56.89 -97.12 12.01
C ASN A 408 57.65 -97.78 13.16
N ARG A 409 57.49 -97.27 14.39
CA ARG A 409 58.08 -97.87 15.59
C ARG A 409 57.57 -99.30 15.83
N ILE A 410 56.26 -99.51 15.73
CA ILE A 410 55.62 -100.84 15.84
C ILE A 410 56.17 -101.81 14.78
N ARG A 411 56.29 -101.36 13.53
CA ARG A 411 56.86 -102.16 12.42
C ARG A 411 58.31 -102.57 12.67
N LEU A 412 59.14 -101.67 13.21
CA LEU A 412 60.56 -101.94 13.53
C LEU A 412 60.75 -102.92 14.70
N THR A 413 59.80 -102.99 15.64
CA THR A 413 59.88 -103.86 16.83
C THR A 413 59.35 -105.29 16.64
N ALA A 414 58.88 -105.66 15.44
CA ALA A 414 58.30 -106.98 15.21
C ALA A 414 59.36 -108.11 15.15
N MET A 415 59.49 -108.92 16.21
CA MET A 415 60.30 -110.14 16.23
C MET A 415 59.54 -111.38 16.77
N LYS A 416 59.38 -112.35 15.85
CA LYS A 416 59.43 -113.83 15.97
C LYS A 416 58.47 -114.60 16.91
N THR A 417 57.17 -114.61 16.60
CA THR A 417 56.30 -115.81 16.53
C THR A 417 55.16 -115.58 15.49
N GLU A 418 54.60 -116.63 14.86
CA GLU A 418 53.60 -116.49 13.76
C GLU A 418 52.24 -115.93 14.24
N GLU A 419 51.83 -116.22 15.48
CA GLU A 419 50.56 -115.75 16.06
C GLU A 419 50.61 -114.26 16.49
N GLU A 420 51.72 -113.80 17.05
CA GLU A 420 51.92 -112.39 17.44
C GLU A 420 52.03 -111.47 16.21
N LYS A 421 52.59 -111.99 15.11
CA LYS A 421 52.70 -111.29 13.81
C LYS A 421 51.31 -110.92 13.26
N VAL A 422 50.35 -111.85 13.24
CA VAL A 422 48.99 -111.60 12.74
C VAL A 422 48.23 -110.60 13.61
N HIS A 423 48.40 -110.64 14.94
CA HIS A 423 47.76 -109.66 15.83
C HIS A 423 48.35 -108.25 15.65
N LEU A 424 49.66 -108.14 15.54
CA LEU A 424 50.36 -106.86 15.36
C LEU A 424 50.08 -106.26 13.98
N GLU A 425 50.00 -107.08 12.94
CA GLU A 425 49.63 -106.69 11.58
C GLU A 425 48.20 -106.11 11.54
N ARG A 426 47.23 -106.72 12.22
CA ARG A 426 45.86 -106.17 12.36
C ARG A 426 45.84 -104.81 13.06
N LYS A 427 46.58 -104.66 14.17
CA LYS A 427 46.72 -103.38 14.90
C LYS A 427 47.40 -102.30 14.06
N THR A 428 48.42 -102.69 13.29
CA THR A 428 49.13 -101.80 12.37
C THR A 428 48.20 -101.33 11.25
N GLN A 429 47.40 -102.24 10.67
CA GLN A 429 46.43 -101.92 9.63
C GLN A 429 45.27 -101.03 10.14
N GLU A 430 44.81 -101.22 11.37
CA GLU A 430 43.83 -100.35 12.02
C GLU A 430 44.39 -98.94 12.29
N ALA A 431 45.63 -98.84 12.76
CA ALA A 431 46.33 -97.57 12.97
C ALA A 431 46.62 -96.84 11.65
N GLU A 432 46.99 -97.55 10.58
CA GLU A 432 47.14 -97.01 9.24
C GLU A 432 45.81 -96.45 8.70
N ARG A 433 44.70 -97.16 8.91
CA ARG A 433 43.37 -96.67 8.52
C ARG A 433 42.94 -95.42 9.30
N LEU A 434 43.33 -95.29 10.56
CA LEU A 434 43.07 -94.09 11.35
C LEU A 434 43.94 -92.92 10.89
N THR A 435 45.21 -93.18 10.59
CA THR A 435 46.18 -92.20 10.07
C THR A 435 45.75 -91.68 8.71
N ALA A 436 45.34 -92.56 7.79
CA ALA A 436 44.81 -92.19 6.49
C ALA A 436 43.56 -91.29 6.60
N ARG A 437 42.69 -91.54 7.58
CA ARG A 437 41.54 -90.65 7.87
C ARG A 437 41.97 -89.28 8.40
N LEU A 438 42.98 -89.21 9.26
CA LEU A 438 43.52 -87.95 9.78
C LEU A 438 44.20 -87.11 8.68
N VAL A 439 44.92 -87.75 7.75
CA VAL A 439 45.52 -87.09 6.58
C VAL A 439 44.43 -86.55 5.65
N ASP A 440 43.45 -87.38 5.31
CA ASP A 440 42.31 -86.98 4.45
C ASP A 440 41.48 -85.84 5.07
N GLU A 441 41.26 -85.84 6.39
CA GLU A 441 40.60 -84.72 7.09
C GLU A 441 41.49 -83.46 7.13
N SER A 442 42.80 -83.62 7.33
CA SER A 442 43.78 -82.52 7.26
C SER A 442 43.81 -81.87 5.88
N GLU A 443 43.83 -82.67 4.81
CA GLU A 443 43.81 -82.18 3.43
C GLU A 443 42.50 -81.46 3.09
N ARG A 444 41.36 -81.97 3.59
CA ARG A 444 40.06 -81.27 3.46
C ARG A 444 40.05 -79.92 4.16
N ARG A 445 40.57 -79.83 5.39
CA ARG A 445 40.65 -78.56 6.15
C ARG A 445 41.64 -77.58 5.52
N ALA A 446 42.75 -78.08 4.99
CA ALA A 446 43.69 -77.25 4.21
C ALA A 446 43.03 -76.69 2.94
N ALA A 447 42.30 -77.52 2.19
CA ALA A 447 41.57 -77.10 1.00
C ALA A 447 40.38 -76.16 1.30
N GLU A 448 39.80 -76.24 2.50
CA GLU A 448 38.80 -75.29 2.99
C GLU A 448 39.45 -73.95 3.35
N ALA A 449 40.60 -73.96 4.02
CA ALA A 449 41.34 -72.74 4.33
C ALA A 449 41.80 -72.00 3.07
N ASP A 450 42.32 -72.71 2.06
CA ASP A 450 42.73 -72.11 0.79
C ASP A 450 41.54 -71.48 0.05
N ARG A 451 40.36 -72.12 0.07
CA ARG A 451 39.12 -71.53 -0.47
C ARG A 451 38.70 -70.27 0.28
N LEU A 452 38.74 -70.29 1.61
CA LEU A 452 38.40 -69.13 2.44
C LEU A 452 39.39 -67.98 2.23
N LYS A 453 40.68 -68.24 2.00
CA LYS A 453 41.68 -67.23 1.61
C LYS A 453 41.35 -66.59 0.27
N ASP A 454 40.98 -67.37 -0.73
CA ASP A 454 40.61 -66.86 -2.05
C ASP A 454 39.35 -65.99 -2.00
N GLU A 455 38.35 -66.40 -1.22
CA GLU A 455 37.13 -65.62 -0.99
C GLU A 455 37.43 -64.32 -0.23
N LEU A 456 38.28 -64.38 0.80
CA LEU A 456 38.75 -63.20 1.54
C LEU A 456 39.49 -62.21 0.64
N LEU A 457 40.37 -62.72 -0.23
CA LEU A 457 41.14 -61.88 -1.15
C LEU A 457 40.22 -61.14 -2.13
N LYS A 458 39.23 -61.85 -2.70
CA LYS A 458 38.20 -61.24 -3.56
C LYS A 458 37.38 -60.20 -2.81
N ALA A 459 36.96 -60.49 -1.57
CA ALA A 459 36.21 -59.57 -0.73
C ALA A 459 37.01 -58.29 -0.42
N ARG A 460 38.29 -58.40 -0.05
CA ARG A 460 39.16 -57.23 0.22
C ARG A 460 39.45 -56.38 -1.02
N ILE A 461 39.61 -57.00 -2.19
CA ILE A 461 39.78 -56.26 -3.44
C ILE A 461 38.51 -55.48 -3.79
N ALA A 462 37.35 -56.11 -3.66
CA ALA A 462 36.05 -55.47 -3.89
C ALA A 462 35.81 -54.31 -2.90
N GLU A 463 36.14 -54.51 -1.62
CA GLU A 463 36.05 -53.47 -0.57
C GLU A 463 36.96 -52.27 -0.89
N LYS A 464 38.22 -52.52 -1.27
CA LYS A 464 39.18 -51.46 -1.64
C LYS A 464 38.66 -50.64 -2.83
N GLN A 465 38.14 -51.30 -3.85
CA GLN A 465 37.54 -50.64 -5.02
C GLN A 465 36.28 -49.83 -4.66
N ALA A 466 35.46 -50.33 -3.73
CA ALA A 466 34.28 -49.62 -3.24
C ALA A 466 34.68 -48.36 -2.45
N LYS A 467 35.68 -48.45 -1.56
CA LYS A 467 36.26 -47.31 -0.83
C LYS A 467 36.80 -46.25 -1.77
N GLU A 468 37.53 -46.65 -2.80
CA GLU A 468 38.13 -45.74 -3.78
C GLU A 468 37.07 -45.01 -4.62
N LYS A 469 36.00 -45.71 -5.03
CA LYS A 469 34.85 -45.09 -5.71
C LYS A 469 34.11 -44.08 -4.81
N LEU A 470 33.94 -44.39 -3.53
CA LEU A 470 33.30 -43.49 -2.57
C LEU A 470 34.15 -42.23 -2.34
N LEU A 471 35.48 -42.39 -2.22
CA LEU A 471 36.43 -41.27 -2.10
C LEU A 471 36.46 -40.40 -3.36
N GLN A 472 36.39 -41.00 -4.56
CA GLN A 472 36.28 -40.24 -5.80
C GLN A 472 34.99 -39.43 -5.89
N PHE A 473 33.86 -40.00 -5.46
CA PHE A 473 32.58 -39.28 -5.38
C PHE A 473 32.67 -38.07 -4.45
N LEU A 474 33.23 -38.25 -3.25
CA LEU A 474 33.47 -37.17 -2.28
C LEU A 474 34.43 -36.08 -2.80
N SER A 475 35.45 -36.46 -3.57
CA SER A 475 36.42 -35.51 -4.13
C SER A 475 35.86 -34.65 -5.26
N ARG A 476 34.94 -35.20 -6.06
CA ARG A 476 34.27 -34.47 -7.16
C ARG A 476 33.27 -33.44 -6.65
N THR A 477 32.65 -33.68 -5.49
CA THR A 477 31.68 -32.76 -4.88
C THR A 477 32.33 -31.64 -4.06
N ALA A 478 33.63 -31.76 -3.74
CA ALA A 478 34.39 -30.75 -2.99
C ALA A 478 35.02 -29.64 -3.87
N SER A 479 34.90 -29.72 -5.20
CA SER A 479 35.39 -28.69 -6.12
C SER A 479 34.25 -27.70 -6.41
N PRO A 480 34.38 -26.39 -6.14
CA PRO A 480 33.37 -25.43 -6.58
C PRO A 480 33.44 -25.37 -8.10
N THR A 481 32.42 -25.92 -8.76
CA THR A 481 32.28 -25.81 -10.22
C THR A 481 32.19 -24.33 -10.56
N SER A 482 33.23 -23.84 -11.22
CA SER A 482 33.25 -22.60 -11.99
C SER A 482 31.93 -22.45 -12.76
N LEU A 483 31.25 -21.33 -12.53
CA LEU A 483 30.15 -20.84 -13.36
C LEU A 483 30.55 -20.97 -14.84
N GLN A 484 29.91 -21.88 -15.57
CA GLN A 484 29.96 -21.90 -17.03
C GLN A 484 28.74 -21.16 -17.57
N SER A 485 29.08 -20.13 -18.32
CA SER A 485 28.26 -19.28 -19.18
C SER A 485 27.20 -20.01 -20.00
N VAL A 486 26.00 -19.44 -20.01
CA VAL A 486 24.92 -19.73 -20.96
C VAL A 486 25.32 -19.24 -22.36
N PRO A 487 25.06 -19.98 -23.45
CA PRO A 487 25.22 -19.45 -24.80
C PRO A 487 23.98 -18.67 -25.22
N HIS A 488 24.15 -17.43 -25.67
CA HIS A 488 23.10 -16.69 -26.39
C HIS A 488 23.59 -16.30 -27.79
N ALA A 489 22.69 -16.47 -28.76
CA ALA A 489 22.93 -16.23 -30.18
C ALA A 489 22.78 -14.74 -30.55
N THR A 490 23.72 -14.27 -31.37
CA THR A 490 23.62 -13.27 -32.46
C THR A 490 22.81 -11.97 -32.26
N HIS A 491 23.49 -10.81 -32.22
CA HIS A 491 23.56 -9.81 -33.31
C HIS A 491 24.19 -8.45 -32.88
N SER A 492 25.30 -8.09 -33.55
CA SER A 492 25.80 -6.75 -34.01
C SER A 492 26.06 -5.56 -33.05
N PRO A 493 26.96 -4.60 -33.42
CA PRO A 493 27.90 -3.96 -32.49
C PRO A 493 27.80 -2.43 -32.31
N THR A 494 28.74 -1.91 -31.49
CA THR A 494 29.34 -0.54 -31.40
C THR A 494 28.80 0.45 -30.33
N PRO A 495 29.63 1.40 -29.82
CA PRO A 495 30.39 1.23 -28.57
C PRO A 495 30.12 2.36 -27.54
N LEU A 496 30.69 2.28 -26.33
CA LEU A 496 31.48 3.36 -25.70
C LEU A 496 31.90 3.07 -24.23
N GLN A 497 33.18 3.36 -24.00
CA GLN A 497 33.83 3.93 -22.80
C GLN A 497 33.95 3.16 -21.47
N GLN A 498 35.22 2.81 -21.23
CA GLN A 498 35.95 2.68 -19.97
C GLN A 498 35.45 3.61 -18.85
N TYR A 499 35.37 3.07 -17.63
CA TYR A 499 36.01 3.66 -16.44
C TYR A 499 36.37 2.56 -15.44
N GLU A 500 37.62 2.60 -15.00
CA GLU A 500 38.22 1.78 -13.95
C GLU A 500 37.77 2.21 -12.55
N THR A 501 37.80 1.25 -11.62
CA THR A 501 38.20 1.30 -10.19
C THR A 501 37.49 0.10 -9.52
N GLY A 502 38.13 -0.86 -8.86
CA GLY A 502 39.36 -0.83 -8.08
C GLY A 502 39.03 -0.82 -6.60
N ASN A 503 38.67 -1.99 -6.01
CA ASN A 503 39.23 -2.46 -4.73
C ASN A 503 38.54 -3.74 -4.24
N GLY A 504 39.35 -4.74 -3.92
CA GLY A 504 38.94 -5.97 -3.27
C GLY A 504 38.84 -5.82 -1.75
N ILE A 505 37.95 -6.60 -1.17
CA ILE A 505 38.08 -7.13 0.19
C ILE A 505 37.65 -8.59 0.13
N GLY A 506 38.66 -9.46 0.00
CA GLY A 506 38.53 -10.87 0.30
C GLY A 506 38.78 -11.07 1.79
N GLY A 507 37.93 -11.88 2.43
CA GLY A 507 38.16 -12.33 3.80
C GLY A 507 36.86 -12.54 4.53
N GLY A 508 36.42 -13.81 4.64
CA GLY A 508 35.28 -14.11 5.51
C GLY A 508 34.57 -15.44 5.34
N MET A 509 35.21 -16.53 4.87
CA MET A 509 34.61 -17.87 4.97
C MET A 509 35.67 -18.98 5.13
N SER A 510 36.51 -18.87 6.17
CA SER A 510 37.53 -19.89 6.49
C SER A 510 37.45 -20.43 7.93
N GLN A 511 36.36 -20.22 8.68
CA GLN A 511 36.27 -20.65 10.08
C GLN A 511 35.23 -21.74 10.39
N SER A 512 34.53 -22.29 9.39
CA SER A 512 33.48 -23.30 9.65
C SER A 512 33.83 -24.72 9.19
N LEU A 513 35.10 -25.01 8.86
CA LEU A 513 35.53 -26.33 8.38
C LEU A 513 36.62 -27.00 9.23
N SER A 514 37.10 -26.36 10.30
CA SER A 514 38.06 -26.98 11.24
C SER A 514 37.40 -27.84 12.33
N GLN A 515 36.08 -27.81 12.48
CA GLN A 515 35.36 -28.59 13.51
C GLN A 515 34.89 -29.99 13.06
N LEU A 516 34.96 -30.33 11.77
CA LEU A 516 34.56 -31.66 11.27
C LEU A 516 35.71 -32.67 11.17
N SER A 517 36.95 -32.25 11.49
CA SER A 517 38.13 -33.13 11.50
C SER A 517 38.35 -33.88 12.83
N GLN A 518 37.55 -33.64 13.88
CA GLN A 518 37.81 -34.17 15.23
C GLN A 518 36.88 -35.32 15.67
N LEU A 519 35.96 -35.79 14.82
CA LEU A 519 34.99 -36.84 15.18
C LEU A 519 35.42 -38.29 14.88
N SER A 520 36.72 -38.58 14.68
CA SER A 520 37.20 -39.95 14.42
C SER A 520 37.94 -40.63 15.58
N GLN A 521 37.93 -40.07 16.79
CA GLN A 521 38.57 -40.67 17.96
C GLN A 521 37.61 -40.67 19.14
N LEU A 522 36.78 -41.72 19.28
CA LEU A 522 36.26 -42.24 20.55
C LEU A 522 35.28 -43.39 20.28
N SER A 523 35.80 -44.62 20.25
CA SER A 523 34.98 -45.83 20.32
C SER A 523 35.70 -46.95 21.07
N GLN A 524 36.20 -46.70 22.29
CA GLN A 524 36.55 -47.76 23.25
C GLN A 524 36.43 -47.23 24.68
N LEU A 525 35.38 -47.65 25.41
CA LEU A 525 35.41 -48.15 26.79
C LEU A 525 34.00 -48.13 27.41
N SER A 526 33.59 -49.30 27.88
CA SER A 526 32.35 -49.57 28.60
C SER A 526 32.61 -49.67 30.11
N GLN A 527 31.63 -49.22 30.89
CA GLN A 527 31.24 -49.61 32.27
C GLN A 527 31.54 -48.61 33.43
N PRO A 528 30.68 -48.62 34.48
CA PRO A 528 30.16 -47.40 35.12
C PRO A 528 30.53 -47.25 36.60
N MET A 529 30.34 -46.05 37.17
CA MET A 529 29.69 -45.79 38.47
C MET A 529 29.91 -44.34 38.91
N SER A 530 28.78 -43.66 39.18
CA SER A 530 28.49 -42.84 40.36
C SER A 530 29.45 -41.74 40.80
N GLY A 531 28.92 -40.51 40.79
CA GLY A 531 29.08 -39.62 41.94
C GLY A 531 29.50 -38.20 41.60
N LEU A 532 28.57 -37.28 41.83
CA LEU A 532 28.78 -35.89 42.27
C LEU A 532 29.39 -34.94 41.22
N SER A 533 28.61 -34.01 40.66
CA SER A 533 28.07 -32.80 41.29
C SER A 533 28.90 -31.58 40.91
N LEU A 534 28.22 -30.63 40.25
CA LEU A 534 28.47 -29.18 40.09
C LEU A 534 28.80 -28.70 38.68
N GLY A 535 27.80 -28.08 38.06
CA GLY A 535 27.96 -26.82 37.33
C GLY A 535 28.37 -26.90 35.86
N PRO A 536 27.40 -26.97 34.93
CA PRO A 536 27.64 -26.85 33.50
C PRO A 536 27.58 -25.39 33.01
N GLY A 537 28.11 -25.15 31.82
CA GLY A 537 27.43 -24.24 30.89
C GLY A 537 28.19 -22.98 30.51
N LEU A 538 29.18 -23.17 29.65
CA LEU A 538 29.41 -22.24 28.55
C LEU A 538 28.08 -22.01 27.82
N SER A 539 27.61 -20.77 27.82
CA SER A 539 26.53 -20.30 26.96
C SER A 539 27.16 -19.52 25.80
N PRO A 540 26.93 -19.93 24.55
CA PRO A 540 26.50 -18.97 23.54
C PRO A 540 25.18 -19.45 22.97
N GLY A 541 24.11 -18.69 23.20
CA GLY A 541 22.83 -18.97 22.56
C GLY A 541 21.64 -18.43 23.31
N ILE A 542 21.39 -17.13 23.19
CA ILE A 542 20.02 -16.59 23.23
C ILE A 542 19.93 -15.42 22.21
N SER A 543 19.01 -15.57 21.26
CA SER A 543 18.44 -14.58 20.33
C SER A 543 19.21 -14.18 19.06
N PRO A 544 18.64 -14.51 17.89
CA PRO A 544 18.16 -13.52 16.94
C PRO A 544 16.64 -13.56 16.94
N GLY A 545 16.05 -12.91 17.95
CA GLY A 545 14.60 -12.82 18.14
C GLY A 545 14.17 -11.45 18.68
N LEU A 546 15.04 -10.43 18.58
CA LEU A 546 14.77 -9.07 19.05
C LEU A 546 14.87 -8.11 17.86
N SER A 547 13.91 -8.21 16.96
CA SER A 547 13.76 -7.28 15.83
C SER A 547 12.31 -6.95 15.44
N PRO A 548 11.24 -7.65 15.91
CA PRO A 548 9.89 -7.11 15.74
C PRO A 548 9.39 -6.26 16.91
N GLY A 549 10.14 -6.12 18.02
CA GLY A 549 9.59 -5.59 19.28
C GLY A 549 9.91 -4.14 19.67
N LEU A 550 10.81 -3.43 18.97
CA LEU A 550 11.29 -2.10 19.42
C LEU A 550 10.90 -0.92 18.51
N SER A 551 10.17 -1.16 17.43
CA SER A 551 9.74 -0.13 16.48
C SER A 551 8.57 0.76 16.97
N PRO A 552 7.60 0.31 17.79
CA PRO A 552 6.49 1.20 18.17
C PRO A 552 6.85 2.19 19.29
N GLY A 553 7.95 1.99 20.01
CA GLY A 553 8.22 2.68 21.29
C GLY A 553 9.23 3.83 21.26
N LEU A 554 10.06 3.98 20.21
CA LEU A 554 11.16 4.95 20.21
C LEU A 554 10.88 6.24 19.40
N SER A 555 9.92 6.20 18.47
CA SER A 555 9.50 7.38 17.68
C SER A 555 8.80 8.48 18.51
N PRO A 556 8.00 8.17 19.54
CA PRO A 556 7.39 9.21 20.37
C PRO A 556 8.37 9.87 21.36
N ALA A 557 9.50 9.22 21.67
CA ALA A 557 10.40 9.65 22.74
C ALA A 557 11.52 10.62 22.28
N LEU A 558 11.93 10.58 21.01
CA LEU A 558 13.06 11.39 20.50
C LEU A 558 12.62 12.67 19.75
N SER A 559 11.35 12.76 19.37
CA SER A 559 10.79 13.89 18.61
C SER A 559 10.67 15.21 19.39
N PRO A 560 10.38 15.24 20.71
CA PRO A 560 10.27 16.51 21.44
C PRO A 560 11.64 17.16 21.78
N GLY A 561 12.73 16.38 21.76
CA GLY A 561 14.04 16.83 22.27
C GLY A 561 15.01 17.36 21.21
N LEU A 562 14.91 16.91 19.96
CA LEU A 562 15.89 17.27 18.90
C LEU A 562 15.48 18.48 18.05
N CYS A 563 14.18 18.76 17.90
CA CYS A 563 13.69 19.91 17.13
C CYS A 563 14.06 21.28 17.73
N PRO A 564 14.00 21.52 19.05
CA PRO A 564 14.35 22.84 19.60
C PRO A 564 15.85 23.17 19.53
N ALA A 565 16.72 22.16 19.43
CA ALA A 565 18.18 22.34 19.51
C ALA A 565 18.85 22.66 18.16
N LEU A 566 18.24 22.28 17.03
CA LEU A 566 18.86 22.42 15.69
C LEU A 566 18.27 23.56 14.85
N SER A 567 17.07 24.06 15.17
CA SER A 567 16.39 25.09 14.37
C SER A 567 17.00 26.51 14.42
N PRO A 568 17.55 27.01 15.55
CA PRO A 568 18.11 28.37 15.59
C PRO A 568 19.46 28.48 14.84
N GLY A 569 20.30 27.44 14.90
CA GLY A 569 21.65 27.47 14.32
C GLY A 569 21.68 27.36 12.79
N LEU A 570 20.81 26.53 12.21
CA LEU A 570 20.71 26.35 10.76
C LEU A 570 20.04 27.53 10.04
N SER A 571 19.06 28.19 10.68
CA SER A 571 18.36 29.33 10.10
C SER A 571 19.20 30.62 10.08
N GLN A 572 20.03 30.85 11.11
CA GLN A 572 20.99 31.98 11.11
C GLN A 572 22.16 31.75 10.14
N GLY A 573 22.68 30.52 10.04
CA GLY A 573 23.80 30.22 9.13
C GLY A 573 23.45 30.35 7.65
N LEU A 574 22.27 29.89 7.25
CA LEU A 574 21.82 29.94 5.86
C LEU A 574 21.40 31.34 5.41
N SER A 575 20.80 32.15 6.29
CA SER A 575 20.38 33.52 5.96
C SER A 575 21.57 34.49 5.80
N GLN A 576 22.62 34.35 6.61
CA GLN A 576 23.85 35.15 6.46
C GLN A 576 24.68 34.72 5.24
N GLY A 577 24.76 33.42 4.95
CA GLY A 577 25.49 32.90 3.79
C GLY A 577 24.86 33.28 2.44
N LEU A 578 23.53 33.21 2.34
CA LEU A 578 22.82 33.53 1.09
C LEU A 578 22.76 35.05 0.81
N SER A 579 22.66 35.89 1.85
CA SER A 579 22.63 37.36 1.67
C SER A 579 23.98 37.95 1.26
N GLN A 580 25.11 37.39 1.74
CA GLN A 580 26.44 37.79 1.29
C GLN A 580 26.80 37.25 -0.10
N GLY A 581 26.35 36.04 -0.45
CA GLY A 581 26.59 35.45 -1.78
C GLY A 581 25.81 36.12 -2.91
N LEU A 582 24.55 36.52 -2.67
CA LEU A 582 23.70 37.13 -3.70
C LEU A 582 23.99 38.62 -3.93
N SER A 583 24.52 39.34 -2.93
CA SER A 583 24.84 40.78 -3.06
C SER A 583 26.13 41.04 -3.86
N GLN A 584 27.08 40.10 -3.87
CA GLN A 584 28.34 40.24 -4.63
C GLN A 584 28.28 39.69 -6.06
N GLY A 585 27.26 38.86 -6.39
CA GLY A 585 27.16 38.20 -7.70
C GLY A 585 26.28 38.89 -8.75
N LEU A 586 25.38 39.81 -8.35
CA LEU A 586 24.32 40.33 -9.25
C LEU A 586 24.46 41.80 -9.65
N THR A 587 25.50 42.51 -9.23
CA THR A 587 25.61 43.96 -9.40
C THR A 587 26.34 44.47 -10.66
N PRO A 588 27.17 43.70 -11.40
CA PRO A 588 27.69 44.20 -12.69
C PRO A 588 26.82 43.84 -13.91
N GLN A 589 26.09 42.71 -13.88
CA GLN A 589 25.44 42.18 -15.08
C GLN A 589 24.07 42.83 -15.40
N LEU A 590 23.31 43.25 -14.37
CA LEU A 590 22.03 43.95 -14.56
C LEU A 590 22.17 45.43 -14.99
N ALA A 591 23.36 46.03 -14.82
CA ALA A 591 23.60 47.41 -15.23
C ALA A 591 23.84 47.54 -16.75
N ALA A 592 24.36 46.49 -17.40
CA ALA A 592 24.63 46.48 -18.84
C ALA A 592 23.36 46.29 -19.69
N ASP A 593 22.39 45.50 -19.21
CA ASP A 593 21.16 45.21 -19.95
C ASP A 593 20.14 46.35 -19.91
N LEU A 594 20.26 47.30 -18.97
CA LEU A 594 19.37 48.46 -18.86
C LEU A 594 19.77 49.66 -19.74
N GLN A 595 20.93 49.63 -20.40
CA GLN A 595 21.35 50.69 -21.33
C GLN A 595 20.98 50.41 -22.80
N ALA A 596 20.43 49.24 -23.12
CA ALA A 596 20.10 48.85 -24.50
C ALA A 596 18.65 49.13 -24.94
N LEU A 597 17.80 49.74 -24.10
CA LEU A 597 16.36 49.94 -24.38
C LEU A 597 15.92 51.41 -24.50
N GLN A 598 16.83 52.35 -24.75
CA GLN A 598 16.50 53.76 -24.93
C GLN A 598 17.02 54.33 -26.26
N LEU A 599 16.45 53.90 -27.38
CA LEU A 599 16.44 54.68 -28.63
C LEU A 599 15.18 54.33 -29.46
N GLY A 600 14.25 55.28 -29.53
CA GLY A 600 13.06 55.23 -30.40
C GLY A 600 12.19 56.48 -30.22
N GLU A 601 12.33 57.42 -31.15
CA GLU A 601 11.67 58.75 -31.19
C GLU A 601 10.15 58.73 -31.48
N PRO A 602 9.42 59.85 -31.22
CA PRO A 602 7.96 59.92 -31.27
C PRO A 602 7.42 60.39 -32.63
N GLY A 603 6.22 59.92 -32.99
CA GLY A 603 5.44 60.40 -34.14
C GLY A 603 4.07 60.92 -33.71
N ASP A 604 3.82 62.18 -34.04
CA ASP A 604 2.58 62.94 -33.87
C ASP A 604 1.32 62.26 -34.44
N MET A 605 0.18 62.47 -33.78
CA MET A 605 -1.10 62.78 -34.44
C MET A 605 -2.03 63.53 -33.47
N CYS A 606 -2.40 64.75 -33.86
CA CYS A 606 -3.29 65.68 -33.20
C CYS A 606 -4.77 65.35 -33.46
N GLY A 607 -5.65 65.64 -32.50
CA GLY A 607 -7.11 65.56 -32.65
C GLY A 607 -7.89 66.07 -31.44
N SER A 608 -8.04 67.39 -31.33
CA SER A 608 -9.03 68.12 -30.51
C SER A 608 -10.48 67.89 -31.04
N VAL A 609 -11.63 68.08 -30.37
CA VAL A 609 -12.14 69.15 -29.48
C VAL A 609 -13.43 68.68 -28.75
N SER A 610 -13.77 69.37 -27.64
CA SER A 610 -15.11 69.67 -27.06
C SER A 610 -15.77 68.63 -26.12
N GLY A 611 -16.23 68.92 -24.90
CA GLY A 611 -16.47 70.18 -24.19
C GLY A 611 -17.98 70.44 -24.03
N ASP A 612 -18.60 69.97 -22.93
CA ASP A 612 -19.73 70.63 -22.25
C ASP A 612 -20.23 69.84 -21.00
N MET A 613 -20.52 70.61 -19.94
CA MET A 613 -21.27 70.36 -18.68
C MET A 613 -22.14 71.63 -18.48
N PRO A 614 -23.27 71.70 -17.72
CA PRO A 614 -23.48 71.12 -16.37
C PRO A 614 -24.95 70.86 -15.86
N GLY A 615 -25.07 70.33 -14.62
CA GLY A 615 -26.20 70.52 -13.65
C GLY A 615 -27.26 69.38 -13.58
N LEU A 616 -27.83 68.92 -12.46
CA LEU A 616 -27.89 69.25 -11.02
C LEU A 616 -28.43 67.98 -10.25
N PRO A 617 -28.44 67.92 -8.90
CA PRO A 617 -28.51 66.68 -8.11
C PRO A 617 -29.93 66.27 -7.70
N GLY A 618 -30.15 64.96 -7.49
CA GLY A 618 -31.41 64.42 -6.99
C GLY A 618 -31.23 63.11 -6.21
N SER A 619 -31.32 63.23 -4.88
CA SER A 619 -31.87 62.29 -3.87
C SER A 619 -31.48 60.81 -3.87
N ASP A 620 -30.72 60.47 -2.83
CA ASP A 620 -30.75 59.26 -1.98
C ASP A 620 -31.77 58.15 -2.29
N ILE A 621 -31.25 56.98 -2.71
CA ILE A 621 -31.67 55.65 -2.25
C ILE A 621 -30.44 54.72 -2.29
N PRO A 622 -29.84 54.27 -1.18
CA PRO A 622 -28.95 53.12 -1.22
C PRO A 622 -29.80 51.85 -1.14
N SER A 623 -30.38 51.42 -2.26
CA SER A 623 -30.83 50.04 -2.43
C SER A 623 -29.75 49.28 -3.18
N GLU A 624 -28.60 49.09 -2.54
CA GLU A 624 -27.65 48.07 -2.98
C GLU A 624 -28.30 46.71 -2.75
N LEU A 625 -29.07 46.25 -3.75
CA LEU A 625 -29.34 44.83 -3.90
C LEU A 625 -27.99 44.11 -3.95
N PRO A 626 -27.83 42.96 -3.29
CA PRO A 626 -26.62 42.15 -3.42
C PRO A 626 -26.49 41.69 -4.88
N ALA A 627 -25.65 42.40 -5.61
CA ALA A 627 -25.41 42.28 -7.03
C ALA A 627 -23.92 41.97 -7.22
N TYR A 628 -23.60 40.91 -7.96
CA TYR A 628 -22.23 40.46 -8.18
C TYR A 628 -22.01 40.17 -9.67
N ASP A 629 -21.04 40.87 -10.26
CA ASP A 629 -20.67 40.75 -11.68
C ASP A 629 -19.59 39.69 -11.84
N LEU A 630 -19.81 38.75 -12.76
CA LEU A 630 -18.99 37.59 -13.04
C LEU A 630 -18.26 37.84 -14.37
N ALA A 631 -16.93 37.91 -14.33
CA ALA A 631 -16.12 38.11 -15.53
C ALA A 631 -16.13 36.85 -16.41
N ALA A 632 -16.43 36.99 -17.70
CA ALA A 632 -16.34 35.92 -18.69
C ALA A 632 -15.24 36.24 -19.71
N ASP A 633 -14.36 35.28 -20.00
CA ASP A 633 -13.26 35.40 -20.97
C ASP A 633 -13.41 34.33 -22.07
N GLN A 634 -13.05 34.65 -23.31
CA GLN A 634 -13.31 33.80 -24.50
C GLN A 634 -12.38 32.58 -24.58
N ASP A 635 -11.17 32.65 -24.01
CA ASP A 635 -10.20 31.54 -23.96
C ASP A 635 -10.64 30.38 -23.05
N MET A 636 -11.73 30.58 -22.29
CA MET A 636 -12.24 29.66 -21.27
C MET A 636 -13.00 28.45 -21.83
N GLU A 637 -13.57 28.59 -23.03
CA GLU A 637 -14.38 27.55 -23.65
C GLU A 637 -13.49 26.42 -24.19
N GLN A 638 -12.31 26.76 -24.72
CA GLN A 638 -11.33 25.80 -25.22
C GLN A 638 -10.72 24.95 -24.10
N LEU A 639 -10.34 25.55 -22.97
CA LEU A 639 -9.87 24.83 -21.78
C LEU A 639 -10.96 23.92 -21.19
N SER A 640 -12.21 24.36 -21.21
CA SER A 640 -13.33 23.53 -20.71
C SER A 640 -13.57 22.30 -21.58
N LEU A 641 -13.37 22.41 -22.90
CA LEU A 641 -13.45 21.29 -23.84
C LEU A 641 -12.27 20.32 -23.66
N GLU A 642 -11.09 20.81 -23.33
CA GLU A 642 -9.90 19.99 -23.08
C GLU A 642 -10.03 19.16 -21.79
N ILE A 643 -10.50 19.76 -20.69
CA ILE A 643 -10.84 19.06 -19.44
C ILE A 643 -11.92 18.00 -19.69
N GLU A 644 -12.97 18.33 -20.45
CA GLU A 644 -14.05 17.39 -20.76
C GLU A 644 -13.55 16.21 -21.61
N LYS A 645 -12.55 16.44 -22.48
CA LYS A 645 -11.93 15.40 -23.30
C LYS A 645 -11.03 14.46 -22.47
N GLU A 646 -10.16 15.00 -21.62
CA GLU A 646 -9.30 14.18 -20.75
C GLU A 646 -10.12 13.29 -19.80
N ARG A 647 -11.25 13.79 -19.31
CA ARG A 647 -12.19 13.03 -18.49
C ARG A 647 -12.84 11.86 -19.23
N VAL A 648 -13.16 12.03 -20.52
CA VAL A 648 -13.66 10.95 -21.38
C VAL A 648 -12.58 9.88 -21.60
N ASP A 649 -11.33 10.29 -21.82
CA ASP A 649 -10.20 9.36 -21.98
C ASP A 649 -9.92 8.56 -20.69
N TYR A 650 -10.16 9.14 -19.51
CA TYR A 650 -10.13 8.43 -18.23
C TYR A 650 -11.26 7.38 -18.13
N LEU A 651 -12.48 7.74 -18.53
CA LEU A 651 -13.63 6.83 -18.54
C LEU A 651 -13.44 5.65 -19.51
N GLU A 652 -12.76 5.85 -20.64
CA GLU A 652 -12.41 4.76 -21.57
C GLU A 652 -11.39 3.77 -20.98
N LYS A 653 -10.41 4.24 -20.21
CA LYS A 653 -9.45 3.38 -19.48
C LYS A 653 -10.13 2.53 -18.40
N SER A 654 -11.31 2.93 -17.94
CA SER A 654 -12.09 2.25 -16.89
C SER A 654 -13.04 1.16 -17.42
N LYS A 655 -12.91 0.70 -18.67
CA LYS A 655 -13.77 -0.35 -19.25
C LYS A 655 -13.71 -1.68 -18.49
N HIS A 656 -12.54 -2.03 -17.94
CA HIS A 656 -12.38 -3.24 -17.13
C HIS A 656 -13.22 -3.16 -15.85
N LEU A 657 -13.11 -2.05 -15.11
CA LEU A 657 -13.88 -1.82 -13.88
C LEU A 657 -15.39 -1.79 -14.15
N GLN A 658 -15.83 -1.15 -15.24
CA GLN A 658 -17.24 -1.14 -15.65
C GLN A 658 -17.77 -2.55 -15.94
N ASN A 659 -16.95 -3.43 -16.52
CA ASN A 659 -17.32 -4.82 -16.76
C ASN A 659 -17.45 -5.60 -15.45
N GLN A 660 -16.50 -5.44 -14.52
CA GLN A 660 -16.57 -6.10 -13.21
C GLN A 660 -17.78 -5.61 -12.38
N LEU A 661 -18.09 -4.31 -12.42
CA LEU A 661 -19.30 -3.77 -11.79
C LEU A 661 -20.59 -4.31 -12.43
N ARG A 662 -20.58 -4.52 -13.75
CA ARG A 662 -21.71 -5.15 -14.46
C ARG A 662 -21.87 -6.61 -14.04
N GLU A 663 -20.77 -7.34 -13.89
CA GLU A 663 -20.78 -8.73 -13.41
C GLU A 663 -21.35 -8.82 -11.99
N LEU A 664 -20.82 -8.02 -11.06
CA LEU A 664 -21.34 -7.96 -9.69
C LEU A 664 -22.84 -7.63 -9.65
N ARG A 665 -23.28 -6.66 -10.46
CA ARG A 665 -24.70 -6.31 -10.59
C ARG A 665 -25.54 -7.53 -11.01
N CYS A 666 -25.11 -8.27 -12.04
CA CYS A 666 -25.80 -9.48 -12.49
C CYS A 666 -25.86 -10.55 -11.39
N GLU A 667 -24.79 -10.72 -10.61
CA GLU A 667 -24.75 -11.70 -9.51
C GLU A 667 -25.71 -11.36 -8.37
N ILE A 668 -25.82 -10.10 -7.97
CA ILE A 668 -26.70 -9.69 -6.87
C ILE A 668 -28.16 -9.56 -7.29
N GLU A 669 -28.44 -9.27 -8.57
CA GLU A 669 -29.81 -9.03 -9.06
C GLU A 669 -30.76 -10.20 -8.80
N VAL A 670 -30.27 -11.44 -8.82
CA VAL A 670 -31.06 -12.65 -8.53
C VAL A 670 -31.62 -12.67 -7.09
N LEU A 671 -30.96 -11.97 -6.16
CA LEU A 671 -31.35 -11.91 -4.75
C LEU A 671 -32.18 -10.65 -4.42
N LYS A 672 -32.51 -9.84 -5.42
CA LYS A 672 -33.19 -8.56 -5.22
C LYS A 672 -34.69 -8.74 -4.95
N VAL A 673 -35.21 -7.95 -4.01
CA VAL A 673 -36.63 -7.88 -3.67
C VAL A 673 -37.25 -6.67 -4.38
N GLY A 674 -37.97 -6.91 -5.47
CA GLY A 674 -38.54 -5.83 -6.30
C GLY A 674 -39.43 -4.85 -5.54
N GLU A 675 -40.21 -5.31 -4.55
CA GLU A 675 -41.09 -4.47 -3.73
C GLU A 675 -40.36 -3.46 -2.85
N LYS A 676 -39.06 -3.69 -2.58
CA LYS A 676 -38.23 -2.81 -1.75
C LYS A 676 -37.40 -1.82 -2.57
N GLN A 677 -37.60 -1.79 -3.88
CA GLN A 677 -36.90 -0.89 -4.78
C GLN A 677 -37.35 0.56 -4.54
N SER A 678 -36.40 1.47 -4.35
CA SER A 678 -36.72 2.89 -4.19
C SER A 678 -37.03 3.56 -5.53
N GLN A 679 -37.71 4.71 -5.50
CA GLN A 679 -37.93 5.53 -6.70
C GLN A 679 -36.61 5.91 -7.38
N MET A 680 -35.56 6.22 -6.60
CA MET A 680 -34.24 6.56 -7.12
C MET A 680 -33.57 5.39 -7.85
N ASP A 681 -33.81 4.16 -7.38
CA ASP A 681 -33.34 2.94 -8.06
C ASP A 681 -34.02 2.75 -9.42
N ALA A 682 -35.33 3.02 -9.51
CA ALA A 682 -36.05 2.95 -10.78
C ALA A 682 -35.54 4.01 -11.78
N LEU A 683 -35.31 5.24 -11.31
CA LEU A 683 -34.75 6.32 -12.13
C LEU A 683 -33.34 5.99 -12.63
N HIS A 684 -32.48 5.44 -11.76
CA HIS A 684 -31.13 5.02 -12.14
C HIS A 684 -31.16 3.86 -13.13
N GLN A 685 -32.04 2.87 -12.95
CA GLN A 685 -32.20 1.79 -13.93
C GLN A 685 -32.62 2.28 -15.31
N GLU A 686 -33.51 3.29 -15.36
CA GLU A 686 -33.91 3.88 -16.64
C GLU A 686 -32.74 4.61 -17.31
N GLN A 687 -31.91 5.35 -16.57
CA GLN A 687 -30.69 5.96 -17.12
C GLN A 687 -29.74 4.89 -17.70
N LEU A 688 -29.52 3.79 -16.97
CA LEU A 688 -28.69 2.67 -17.45
C LEU A 688 -29.26 2.04 -18.73
N ARG A 689 -30.59 1.91 -18.83
CA ARG A 689 -31.27 1.39 -20.03
C ARG A 689 -31.08 2.29 -21.24
N LEU A 690 -31.04 3.61 -21.02
CA LEU A 690 -30.75 4.60 -22.05
C LEU A 690 -29.25 4.69 -22.40
N GLY A 691 -28.38 4.03 -21.63
CA GLY A 691 -26.92 4.12 -21.78
C GLY A 691 -26.36 5.47 -21.37
N GLU A 692 -27.10 6.22 -20.54
CA GLU A 692 -26.71 7.54 -20.06
C GLU A 692 -25.92 7.43 -18.74
N ASN A 693 -24.92 8.29 -18.61
CA ASN A 693 -24.19 8.59 -17.39
C ASN A 693 -24.19 10.09 -17.12
N LYS A 694 -23.81 10.50 -15.90
CA LYS A 694 -23.71 11.90 -15.46
C LYS A 694 -23.22 12.87 -16.54
N TYR A 695 -22.08 12.61 -17.16
CA TYR A 695 -21.46 13.54 -18.13
C TYR A 695 -22.17 13.54 -19.48
N SER A 696 -22.58 12.39 -19.98
CA SER A 696 -23.37 12.31 -21.22
C SER A 696 -24.73 13.01 -21.07
N THR A 697 -25.38 12.89 -19.92
CA THR A 697 -26.60 13.62 -19.59
C THR A 697 -26.34 15.13 -19.53
N LEU A 698 -25.29 15.58 -18.81
CA LEU A 698 -24.92 17.00 -18.75
C LEU A 698 -24.65 17.58 -20.15
N ARG A 699 -23.93 16.85 -21.01
CA ARG A 699 -23.67 17.26 -22.39
C ARG A 699 -24.96 17.38 -23.21
N LYS A 700 -25.87 16.42 -23.06
CA LYS A 700 -27.19 16.42 -23.71
C LYS A 700 -28.03 17.62 -23.29
N VAL A 701 -28.13 17.89 -21.99
CA VAL A 701 -28.98 18.98 -21.46
C VAL A 701 -28.34 20.37 -21.55
N LYS A 702 -27.05 20.45 -21.87
CA LYS A 702 -26.34 21.69 -22.21
C LYS A 702 -26.63 22.13 -23.66
N SER A 703 -27.06 21.22 -24.52
CA SER A 703 -27.26 21.52 -25.94
C SER A 703 -28.30 22.64 -26.18
N GLY A 704 -28.08 23.43 -27.22
CA GLY A 704 -28.91 24.59 -27.56
C GLY A 704 -28.43 25.90 -26.92
N SER A 705 -28.95 27.02 -27.46
CA SER A 705 -28.61 28.35 -26.98
C SER A 705 -29.14 28.60 -25.57
N THR A 706 -28.48 29.50 -24.82
CA THR A 706 -28.94 29.93 -23.49
C THR A 706 -30.39 30.40 -23.55
N LYS A 707 -30.76 31.17 -24.58
CA LYS A 707 -32.16 31.58 -24.82
C LYS A 707 -33.14 30.42 -24.92
N ALA A 708 -32.81 29.36 -25.67
CA ALA A 708 -33.67 28.19 -25.81
C ALA A 708 -33.83 27.44 -24.47
N ARG A 709 -32.73 27.29 -23.71
CA ARG A 709 -32.75 26.64 -22.39
C ARG A 709 -33.51 27.43 -21.33
N VAL A 710 -33.45 28.77 -21.36
CA VAL A 710 -34.28 29.62 -20.48
C VAL A 710 -35.75 29.50 -20.86
N ALA A 711 -36.09 29.48 -22.16
CA ALA A 711 -37.47 29.27 -22.60
C ALA A 711 -37.99 27.88 -22.17
N PHE A 712 -37.19 26.84 -22.35
CA PHE A 712 -37.53 25.47 -21.92
C PHE A 712 -37.80 25.40 -20.41
N PHE A 713 -36.98 26.06 -19.58
CA PHE A 713 -37.22 26.14 -18.13
C PHE A 713 -38.57 26.75 -17.76
N GLU A 714 -39.01 27.78 -18.48
CA GLU A 714 -40.32 28.42 -18.26
C GLU A 714 -41.47 27.57 -18.82
N GLU A 715 -41.18 26.55 -19.62
CA GLU A 715 -42.15 25.60 -20.18
C GLU A 715 -42.39 24.36 -19.33
N LEU A 716 -41.42 23.99 -18.47
CA LEU A 716 -41.57 22.96 -17.44
C LEU A 716 -42.73 23.28 -16.49
#